data_AF-D6Z074-F1
#
_entry.id   AF-D6Z074-F1
#
_cell.length_a   1.000
_cell.length_b   1.000
_cell.length_c   1.000
_cell.angle_alpha   90.00
_cell.angle_beta   90.00
_cell.angle_gamma   90.00
#
_symmetry.space_group_name_H-M   'P 1'
#
loop_
_entity.id
_entity.type
_entity.pdbx_description
1 polymer ?
#
loop_
_entity_poly.entity_id
_entity_poly.type
_entity_poly.pdbx_seq_one_letter_code
_entity_poly.pdbx_strand_id
1 'polypeptide(L)'
;MASKYLNHGKPTRLYALLGLLAGALLLLTGCGGTDYDAKAASNNNPNVMIDADTLNNWVEGGYGTDSKGYDRMVILDVDSAAGYEAGHIPGAYHLDTGNDLRAERSNGVSYTPSQVPTATQMDNLIQRTGIDERTVIVLVGNGNMMNVGRAYFNFRYWGFPRERLRVLNGTKTATYQDAGGYALAENSPPAPRSSNYSVTDLQANINLRASLEEMISVAENGADSTVILDARSEGEYEGEDLRGGVAFGGRVRGAQLQEWTTLLDPNNPTAMLGKNELLAIMEEAGAGPGTTAYTYCQTSWRAAVNFLALDAVLRWPAKIYDGAWVQWGMMARNDMNYGGALMPDSPWRTDTTARSEAINYENRIVEPLANADSFAPRANLINETDKNTCDTNPPAPNDRPVEVMLSIADLADWQANGAPTANGDPYDYDNFVVLHVGAAAAYEEGHIPGAFLLNTAADLSATRNDGIADTVSQVPTITQMNDLIQRTGIDEDTIIVLTTGPGNPNMMHLGRAYFNFRYWGFPRERLRVLDGNSGHFAEETGTALATEAPAEAASDYSVCELPQDTAKDRFRASLQEMMAVTDGSGTPLGAVPAAFTIIDARSAAEYNGDPGTTWVSNDIARTYVAFEGHIEGAGHQDWVTLLDENGRLLPLNELETAMNDLGADENTTTYSYCRTSWRAGVTFLALDAALNWPAKIYDGAWIEWGQMARNESLYDGSLNPASPWRTDKADYSGQITYNKTDETNYLGANSYAPFANRINQEDASISGAPCCVETDPGAFDPIPDGIAPTAPGYR
;
A
#
# COMPACT_ATOMS: atom_id res chain seq x y z
N MET A 1 -6.33 -34.50 69.75
CA MET A 1 -4.88 -34.40 70.07
C MET A 1 -4.19 -34.04 68.77
N ALA A 2 -3.98 -32.75 68.48
CA ALA A 2 -2.91 -31.89 68.98
C ALA A 2 -1.71 -31.85 68.00
N SER A 3 -1.58 -30.67 67.36
CA SER A 3 -0.35 -29.94 67.02
C SER A 3 0.65 -30.53 66.02
N LYS A 4 0.97 -29.74 64.97
CA LYS A 4 2.31 -29.15 64.81
C LYS A 4 2.38 -28.07 63.69
N TYR A 5 2.72 -26.84 64.12
CA TYR A 5 3.44 -25.72 63.47
C TYR A 5 2.91 -25.06 62.17
N LEU A 6 3.19 -23.78 61.86
CA LEU A 6 3.11 -22.46 62.53
C LEU A 6 3.47 -21.42 61.44
N ASN A 7 2.75 -20.29 61.47
CA ASN A 7 2.84 -19.06 60.66
C ASN A 7 4.22 -18.40 60.44
N HIS A 8 4.25 -17.58 59.37
CA HIS A 8 4.79 -16.21 59.18
C HIS A 8 5.53 -16.12 57.83
N GLY A 9 5.47 -15.08 56.99
CA GLY A 9 4.94 -13.71 57.06
C GLY A 9 5.75 -12.89 56.03
N LYS A 10 5.11 -12.11 55.16
CA LYS A 10 5.79 -11.17 54.24
C LYS A 10 5.86 -9.77 54.88
N PRO A 11 6.98 -9.04 54.78
CA PRO A 11 7.01 -7.62 55.06
C PRO A 11 7.18 -6.75 53.80
N THR A 12 6.50 -5.62 53.84
CA THR A 12 6.62 -4.40 53.05
C THR A 12 7.88 -3.59 53.39
N ARG A 13 8.35 -2.73 52.45
CA ARG A 13 9.09 -1.45 52.56
C ARG A 13 9.90 -1.21 51.26
N LEU A 14 10.28 -0.01 50.81
CA LEU A 14 9.92 1.42 50.96
C LEU A 14 10.96 2.16 50.10
N TYR A 15 10.55 3.25 49.44
CA TYR A 15 11.36 4.20 48.65
C TYR A 15 12.59 4.79 49.37
N ALA A 16 13.53 5.28 48.54
CA ALA A 16 14.41 6.45 48.68
C ALA A 16 15.93 6.19 48.63
N LEU A 17 16.59 6.66 47.57
CA LEU A 17 17.90 7.34 47.63
C LEU A 17 18.23 7.99 46.28
N LEU A 18 17.91 9.28 46.17
CA LEU A 18 18.44 10.25 45.22
C LEU A 18 19.35 11.20 46.02
N GLY A 19 20.56 11.48 45.52
CA GLY A 19 21.38 12.54 46.06
C GLY A 19 22.85 12.53 45.63
N LEU A 20 23.23 13.60 44.92
CA LEU A 20 24.53 14.29 44.88
C LEU A 20 25.51 14.02 43.72
N LEU A 21 25.54 14.98 42.79
CA LEU A 21 26.69 15.70 42.16
C LEU A 21 26.25 16.04 40.72
N ALA A 22 26.18 17.30 40.26
CA ALA A 22 27.01 18.45 40.54
C ALA A 22 26.20 19.76 40.41
N GLY A 23 26.64 20.79 41.13
CA GLY A 23 26.13 22.16 41.01
C GLY A 23 27.21 23.15 40.61
N ALA A 24 26.69 24.33 40.20
CA ALA A 24 27.33 25.64 40.03
C ALA A 24 28.03 25.88 38.67
N LEU A 25 27.83 26.98 37.95
CA LEU A 25 27.12 28.25 38.18
C LEU A 25 27.10 29.02 36.84
N LEU A 26 26.00 29.69 36.48
CA LEU A 26 26.00 31.06 35.95
C LEU A 26 24.57 31.61 35.84
N LEU A 27 24.29 32.61 36.67
CA LEU A 27 23.09 33.43 36.69
C LEU A 27 23.25 34.58 35.69
N LEU A 28 22.28 34.76 34.79
CA LEU A 28 21.85 36.07 34.31
C LEU A 28 20.32 36.03 34.15
N THR A 29 19.65 36.92 34.86
CA THR A 29 18.20 37.13 34.84
C THR A 29 17.76 37.86 33.58
N GLY A 30 16.75 37.34 32.90
CA GLY A 30 15.90 38.05 31.94
C GLY A 30 14.45 37.60 32.11
N CYS A 31 13.56 38.53 32.41
CA CYS A 31 12.12 38.29 32.51
C CYS A 31 11.48 38.16 31.12
N GLY A 32 10.52 37.25 30.99
CA GLY A 32 9.38 37.36 30.06
C GLY A 32 9.52 36.64 28.73
N GLY A 33 8.64 35.68 28.48
CA GLY A 33 8.47 34.97 27.20
C GLY A 33 8.77 33.48 27.31
N THR A 34 7.75 32.65 27.51
CA THR A 34 7.83 31.22 27.24
C THR A 34 7.72 31.05 25.72
N ASP A 35 8.86 31.05 25.03
CA ASP A 35 8.94 30.99 23.58
C ASP A 35 8.50 29.62 23.06
N TYR A 36 7.28 29.60 22.51
CA TYR A 36 6.70 28.55 21.67
C TYR A 36 7.43 28.46 20.30
N ASP A 37 8.20 29.50 19.92
CA ASP A 37 8.76 29.66 18.57
C ASP A 37 10.09 28.94 18.31
N ALA A 38 10.77 28.38 19.32
CA ALA A 38 12.15 27.91 19.16
C ALA A 38 12.33 26.47 18.64
N LYS A 39 11.26 25.77 18.20
CA LYS A 39 11.40 24.45 17.54
C LYS A 39 10.49 24.21 16.33
N ALA A 40 9.74 25.22 15.87
CA ALA A 40 8.88 25.11 14.69
C ALA A 40 9.43 25.84 13.45
N ALA A 41 10.62 26.42 13.50
CA ALA A 41 11.19 27.17 12.39
C ALA A 41 12.56 26.62 11.95
N SER A 42 12.54 25.56 11.14
CA SER A 42 13.33 25.46 9.90
C SER A 42 12.97 24.21 9.09
N ASN A 43 12.40 24.46 7.90
CA ASN A 43 12.40 23.64 6.67
C ASN A 43 11.36 22.51 6.51
N ASN A 44 10.26 22.90 5.80
CA ASN A 44 9.55 22.25 4.69
C ASN A 44 9.17 20.75 4.76
N ASN A 45 7.98 20.45 5.29
CA ASN A 45 7.04 19.40 4.85
C ASN A 45 5.70 19.76 5.57
N PRO A 46 4.49 19.67 4.98
CA PRO A 46 3.30 20.06 5.73
C PRO A 46 3.04 19.07 6.87
N ASN A 47 3.29 19.52 8.10
CA ASN A 47 2.75 18.86 9.28
C ASN A 47 1.22 18.83 9.13
N VAL A 48 0.61 17.64 9.20
CA VAL A 48 -0.84 17.49 9.23
C VAL A 48 -1.43 18.31 10.40
N MET A 49 -0.74 18.32 11.54
CA MET A 49 -1.12 19.15 12.69
C MET A 49 -0.69 20.60 12.46
N ILE A 50 -1.63 21.54 12.52
CA ILE A 50 -1.40 22.98 12.38
C ILE A 50 -1.82 23.74 13.64
N ASP A 51 -1.24 24.92 13.87
CA ASP A 51 -1.62 25.82 14.95
C ASP A 51 -2.72 26.83 14.53
N ALA A 52 -3.19 27.61 15.50
CA ALA A 52 -4.22 28.63 15.29
C ALA A 52 -3.74 29.76 14.37
N ASP A 53 -2.48 30.17 14.47
CA ASP A 53 -1.92 31.27 13.71
C ASP A 53 -1.83 30.92 12.22
N THR A 54 -1.36 29.72 11.91
CA THR A 54 -1.34 29.17 10.55
C THR A 54 -2.74 29.16 9.95
N LEU A 55 -3.71 28.64 10.69
CA LEU A 55 -5.10 28.57 10.21
C LEU A 55 -5.70 29.97 10.02
N ASN A 56 -5.53 30.87 10.99
CA ASN A 56 -6.07 32.23 10.89
C ASN A 56 -5.42 33.02 9.75
N ASN A 57 -4.12 32.82 9.50
CA ASN A 57 -3.44 33.41 8.34
C ASN A 57 -4.08 32.96 7.02
N TRP A 58 -4.47 31.69 6.89
CA TRP A 58 -5.19 31.20 5.71
C TRP A 58 -6.63 31.72 5.63
N VAL A 59 -7.29 31.89 6.78
CA VAL A 59 -8.65 32.46 6.85
C VAL A 59 -8.66 33.93 6.39
N GLU A 60 -7.72 34.75 6.86
CA GLU A 60 -7.64 36.19 6.55
C GLU A 60 -6.99 36.47 5.19
N GLY A 61 -5.91 35.76 4.87
CA GLY A 61 -5.10 35.98 3.67
C GLY A 61 -5.50 35.14 2.45
N GLY A 62 -6.34 34.13 2.65
CA GLY A 62 -6.56 33.06 1.68
C GLY A 62 -5.44 32.01 1.73
N TYR A 63 -5.75 30.78 1.29
CA TYR A 63 -4.82 29.66 1.33
C TYR A 63 -3.61 29.82 0.38
N GLY A 64 -3.83 30.44 -0.78
CA GLY A 64 -2.82 30.48 -1.85
C GLY A 64 -2.72 29.14 -2.58
N THR A 65 -1.56 28.87 -3.20
CA THR A 65 -1.22 27.57 -3.79
C THR A 65 -0.04 26.99 -3.04
N ASP A 66 -0.19 25.79 -2.49
CA ASP A 66 0.89 25.12 -1.77
C ASP A 66 1.86 24.40 -2.72
N SER A 67 2.95 23.85 -2.17
CA SER A 67 3.94 23.08 -2.94
C SER A 67 3.35 21.85 -3.63
N LYS A 68 2.18 21.41 -3.19
CA LYS A 68 1.41 20.27 -3.71
C LYS A 68 0.41 20.68 -4.80
N GLY A 69 0.41 21.96 -5.17
CA GLY A 69 -0.48 22.49 -6.20
C GLY A 69 -1.95 22.51 -5.80
N TYR A 70 -2.26 22.36 -4.51
CA TYR A 70 -3.57 22.64 -3.95
C TYR A 70 -3.69 24.15 -3.78
N ASP A 71 -4.71 24.73 -4.40
CA ASP A 71 -4.88 26.18 -4.44
C ASP A 71 -6.08 26.67 -3.62
N ARG A 72 -6.69 25.76 -2.86
CA ARG A 72 -7.89 26.03 -2.08
C ARG A 72 -7.91 25.23 -0.79
N MET A 73 -8.63 25.78 0.18
CA MET A 73 -8.91 25.15 1.46
C MET A 73 -10.43 25.07 1.68
N VAL A 74 -10.87 23.97 2.28
CA VAL A 74 -12.18 23.83 2.90
C VAL A 74 -11.98 23.50 4.37
N ILE A 75 -12.59 24.28 5.25
CA ILE A 75 -12.56 24.05 6.69
C ILE A 75 -13.83 23.27 7.07
N LEU A 76 -13.66 22.14 7.73
CA LEU A 76 -14.74 21.31 8.25
C LEU A 76 -14.72 21.40 9.78
N ASP A 77 -15.75 22.02 10.34
CA ASP A 77 -15.99 22.05 11.79
C ASP A 77 -16.72 20.76 12.20
N VAL A 78 -15.96 19.88 12.82
CA VAL A 78 -16.34 18.54 13.26
C VAL A 78 -16.99 18.62 14.65
N ASP A 79 -18.29 18.90 14.66
CA ASP A 79 -19.05 19.16 15.87
C ASP A 79 -20.49 18.64 15.77
N SER A 80 -21.24 18.75 16.84
CA SER A 80 -22.70 18.73 16.82
C SER A 80 -23.24 19.99 16.11
N ALA A 81 -24.45 19.90 15.54
CA ALA A 81 -25.11 21.07 14.95
C ALA A 81 -25.20 22.26 15.92
N ALA A 82 -25.56 21.99 17.19
CA ALA A 82 -25.63 23.03 18.21
C ALA A 82 -24.25 23.65 18.53
N GLY A 83 -23.18 22.85 18.53
CA GLY A 83 -21.82 23.35 18.75
C GLY A 83 -21.29 24.18 17.59
N TYR A 84 -21.65 23.81 16.35
CA TYR A 84 -21.36 24.61 15.16
C TYR A 84 -22.13 25.94 15.16
N GLU A 85 -23.43 25.92 15.48
CA GLU A 85 -24.28 27.11 15.56
C GLU A 85 -23.87 28.08 16.67
N ALA A 86 -23.28 27.58 17.76
CA ALA A 86 -22.77 28.41 18.85
C ALA A 86 -21.50 29.19 18.47
N GLY A 87 -20.83 28.82 17.37
CA GLY A 87 -19.62 29.47 16.88
C GLY A 87 -18.71 28.49 16.14
N HIS A 88 -18.19 28.92 15.01
CA HIS A 88 -17.27 28.14 14.16
C HIS A 88 -16.19 29.04 13.55
N ILE A 89 -15.12 28.46 13.01
CA ILE A 89 -14.09 29.26 12.32
C ILE A 89 -14.73 29.92 11.09
N PRO A 90 -14.45 31.21 10.80
CA PRO A 90 -15.01 31.88 9.64
C PRO A 90 -14.85 31.07 8.34
N GLY A 91 -15.97 30.85 7.65
CA GLY A 91 -16.00 30.08 6.38
C GLY A 91 -16.01 28.55 6.53
N ALA A 92 -16.02 28.01 7.76
CA ALA A 92 -16.11 26.57 7.98
C ALA A 92 -17.49 26.00 7.67
N TYR A 93 -17.51 24.81 7.06
CA TYR A 93 -18.72 24.01 6.88
C TYR A 93 -18.89 23.04 8.03
N HIS A 94 -20.14 22.75 8.40
CA HIS A 94 -20.44 21.77 9.43
C HIS A 94 -20.23 20.34 8.91
N LEU A 95 -19.42 19.57 9.65
CA LEU A 95 -19.32 18.12 9.54
C LEU A 95 -20.00 17.50 10.76
N ASP A 96 -21.15 16.87 10.55
CA ASP A 96 -22.00 16.38 11.63
C ASP A 96 -21.46 15.08 12.21
N THR A 97 -21.10 15.14 13.50
CA THR A 97 -20.56 13.98 14.23
C THR A 97 -21.55 12.81 14.35
N GLY A 98 -22.85 13.03 14.18
CA GLY A 98 -23.87 11.99 14.25
C GLY A 98 -24.06 11.21 12.95
N ASN A 99 -24.08 11.92 11.82
CA ASN A 99 -24.50 11.41 10.51
C ASN A 99 -23.37 11.24 9.49
N ASP A 100 -22.31 12.06 9.56
CA ASP A 100 -21.25 12.06 8.53
C ASP A 100 -20.06 11.19 8.90
N LEU A 101 -19.82 10.94 10.18
CA LEU A 101 -18.62 10.23 10.65
C LEU A 101 -18.77 8.73 10.82
N ARG A 102 -19.99 8.22 10.65
CA ARG A 102 -20.29 6.81 10.87
C ARG A 102 -21.42 6.30 9.99
N ALA A 103 -21.44 4.99 9.83
CA ALA A 103 -22.53 4.24 9.23
C ALA A 103 -22.83 2.99 10.05
N GLU A 104 -24.10 2.57 10.03
CA GLU A 104 -24.46 1.22 10.42
C GLU A 104 -24.23 0.28 9.24
N ARG A 105 -23.25 -0.61 9.35
CA ARG A 105 -22.85 -1.51 8.26
C ARG A 105 -22.55 -2.91 8.79
N SER A 106 -22.74 -3.91 7.94
CA SER A 106 -22.41 -5.31 8.25
C SER A 106 -21.05 -5.70 7.68
N ASN A 107 -20.22 -6.31 8.52
CA ASN A 107 -18.97 -6.95 8.08
C ASN A 107 -19.20 -8.36 7.48
N GLY A 108 -20.44 -8.83 7.39
CA GLY A 108 -20.80 -10.20 6.98
C GLY A 108 -21.44 -10.97 8.14
N VAL A 109 -20.84 -10.90 9.34
CA VAL A 109 -21.34 -11.58 10.55
C VAL A 109 -22.40 -10.76 11.28
N SER A 110 -22.18 -9.45 11.46
CA SER A 110 -23.09 -8.59 12.23
C SER A 110 -23.05 -7.15 11.76
N TYR A 111 -24.17 -6.44 11.95
CA TYR A 111 -24.26 -4.99 11.80
C TYR A 111 -23.69 -4.29 13.03
N THR A 112 -22.99 -3.19 12.79
CA THR A 112 -22.35 -2.39 13.84
C THR A 112 -22.55 -0.90 13.53
N PRO A 113 -22.89 -0.07 14.52
CA PRO A 113 -23.45 1.27 14.30
C PRO A 113 -22.41 2.36 14.03
N SER A 114 -21.12 2.07 14.19
CA SER A 114 -20.03 3.07 14.10
C SER A 114 -18.95 2.67 13.11
N GLN A 115 -19.34 2.01 12.01
CA GLN A 115 -18.43 1.70 10.92
C GLN A 115 -18.11 2.95 10.10
N VAL A 116 -17.06 2.88 9.29
CA VAL A 116 -16.66 3.90 8.34
C VAL A 116 -17.83 4.24 7.39
N PRO A 117 -18.06 5.54 7.08
CA PRO A 117 -19.13 5.96 6.18
C PRO A 117 -19.06 5.26 4.82
N THR A 118 -20.20 5.11 4.15
CA THR A 118 -20.24 4.58 2.78
C THR A 118 -19.69 5.60 1.78
N ALA A 119 -19.32 5.15 0.58
CA ALA A 119 -18.91 6.03 -0.52
C ALA A 119 -19.95 7.13 -0.78
N THR A 120 -21.24 6.79 -0.81
CA THR A 120 -22.33 7.76 -0.97
C THR A 120 -22.39 8.80 0.14
N GLN A 121 -22.14 8.42 1.41
CA GLN A 121 -22.11 9.40 2.51
C GLN A 121 -20.93 10.37 2.34
N MET A 122 -19.77 9.85 1.96
CA MET A 122 -18.59 10.68 1.71
C MET A 122 -18.76 11.59 0.50
N ASP A 123 -19.34 11.11 -0.60
CA ASP A 123 -19.66 11.91 -1.79
C ASP A 123 -20.58 13.07 -1.44
N ASN A 124 -21.65 12.80 -0.68
CA ASN A 124 -22.55 13.86 -0.23
C ASN A 124 -21.82 14.90 0.64
N LEU A 125 -20.86 14.48 1.47
CA LEU A 125 -20.04 15.38 2.29
C LEU A 125 -19.11 16.23 1.42
N ILE A 126 -18.34 15.65 0.52
CA ILE A 126 -17.37 16.40 -0.29
C ILE A 126 -18.08 17.34 -1.28
N GLN A 127 -19.19 16.91 -1.88
CA GLN A 127 -19.95 17.72 -2.83
C GLN A 127 -20.62 18.91 -2.16
N ARG A 128 -21.28 18.71 -1.00
CA ARG A 128 -21.97 19.81 -0.30
C ARG A 128 -21.03 20.81 0.37
N THR A 129 -19.74 20.47 0.51
CA THR A 129 -18.72 21.35 1.07
C THR A 129 -17.79 21.93 0.00
N GLY A 130 -17.96 21.52 -1.27
CA GLY A 130 -17.18 22.01 -2.40
C GLY A 130 -15.73 21.52 -2.43
N ILE A 131 -15.47 20.36 -1.79
CA ILE A 131 -14.19 19.65 -1.90
C ILE A 131 -14.10 19.03 -3.30
N ASP A 132 -13.00 19.30 -3.99
CA ASP A 132 -12.64 18.67 -5.28
C ASP A 132 -11.14 18.34 -5.26
N GLU A 133 -10.56 17.89 -6.37
CA GLU A 133 -9.17 17.46 -6.52
C GLU A 133 -8.09 18.50 -6.15
N ARG A 134 -8.44 19.80 -6.04
CA ARG A 134 -7.50 20.89 -5.73
C ARG A 134 -7.59 21.41 -4.30
N THR A 135 -8.44 20.80 -3.47
CA THR A 135 -8.75 21.27 -2.12
C THR A 135 -7.89 20.59 -1.05
N VAL A 136 -7.34 21.38 -0.13
CA VAL A 136 -6.88 20.95 1.19
C VAL A 136 -8.03 21.02 2.19
N ILE A 137 -8.17 19.99 3.01
CA ILE A 137 -9.24 19.82 3.99
C ILE A 137 -8.66 20.11 5.36
N VAL A 138 -9.18 21.14 6.03
CA VAL A 138 -8.81 21.48 7.40
C VAL A 138 -9.90 20.97 8.34
N LEU A 139 -9.56 20.02 9.20
CA LEU A 139 -10.45 19.45 10.20
C LEU A 139 -10.26 20.18 11.53
N VAL A 140 -11.36 20.68 12.09
CA VAL A 140 -11.34 21.42 13.36
C VAL A 140 -12.41 20.86 14.29
N GLY A 141 -12.08 20.67 15.56
CA GLY A 141 -13.01 20.19 16.57
C GLY A 141 -13.32 21.22 17.65
N ASN A 142 -14.28 20.90 18.52
CA ASN A 142 -14.66 21.73 19.66
C ASN A 142 -14.35 21.10 21.03
N GLY A 143 -14.20 19.78 21.09
CA GLY A 143 -13.99 19.02 22.33
C GLY A 143 -12.56 18.55 22.53
N ASN A 144 -12.31 17.27 22.33
CA ASN A 144 -10.96 16.72 22.26
C ASN A 144 -10.71 16.18 20.84
N MET A 145 -9.54 15.59 20.62
CA MET A 145 -9.12 15.05 19.32
C MET A 145 -9.96 13.87 18.79
N MET A 146 -10.91 13.34 19.56
CA MET A 146 -11.61 12.11 19.20
C MET A 146 -12.46 12.22 17.93
N ASN A 147 -13.26 13.28 17.79
CA ASN A 147 -14.11 13.45 16.61
C ASN A 147 -13.26 13.80 15.36
N VAL A 148 -12.23 14.62 15.55
CA VAL A 148 -11.33 15.04 14.47
C VAL A 148 -10.46 13.88 14.00
N GLY A 149 -9.96 13.06 14.93
CA GLY A 149 -9.26 11.82 14.60
C GLY A 149 -10.14 10.86 13.78
N ARG A 150 -11.44 10.75 14.13
CA ARG A 150 -12.39 9.95 13.35
C ARG A 150 -12.63 10.52 11.95
N ALA A 151 -12.77 11.84 11.83
CA ALA A 151 -12.88 12.51 10.54
C ALA A 151 -11.63 12.27 9.67
N TYR A 152 -10.44 12.45 10.26
CA TYR A 152 -9.16 12.20 9.61
C TYR A 152 -9.04 10.76 9.11
N PHE A 153 -9.36 9.78 9.95
CA PHE A 153 -9.40 8.38 9.58
C PHE A 153 -10.35 8.11 8.40
N ASN A 154 -11.56 8.67 8.41
CA ASN A 154 -12.53 8.46 7.33
C ASN A 154 -12.01 9.01 5.99
N PHE A 155 -11.42 10.21 5.98
CA PHE A 155 -10.82 10.75 4.76
C PHE A 155 -9.61 9.92 4.29
N ARG A 156 -8.73 9.50 5.19
CA ARG A 156 -7.60 8.61 4.87
C ARG A 156 -8.09 7.26 4.30
N TYR A 157 -9.11 6.66 4.89
CA TYR A 157 -9.72 5.42 4.41
C TYR A 157 -10.33 5.59 3.01
N TRP A 158 -10.94 6.73 2.70
CA TRP A 158 -11.47 7.01 1.37
C TRP A 158 -10.45 7.61 0.40
N GLY A 159 -9.16 7.35 0.64
CA GLY A 159 -8.10 7.62 -0.34
C GLY A 159 -7.55 9.04 -0.35
N PHE A 160 -7.99 9.93 0.56
CA PHE A 160 -7.39 11.26 0.65
C PHE A 160 -5.98 11.15 1.25
N PRO A 161 -4.93 11.60 0.53
CA PRO A 161 -3.56 11.54 1.03
C PRO A 161 -3.33 12.56 2.15
N ARG A 162 -2.30 12.34 2.99
CA ARG A 162 -2.02 13.15 4.18
C ARG A 162 -1.78 14.61 3.83
N GLU A 163 -1.17 14.84 2.69
CA GLU A 163 -0.81 16.13 2.12
C GLU A 163 -2.05 17.00 1.89
N ARG A 164 -3.23 16.40 1.77
CA ARG A 164 -4.53 17.09 1.63
C ARG A 164 -5.25 17.32 2.94
N LEU A 165 -4.75 16.79 4.05
CA LEU A 165 -5.42 16.86 5.34
C LEU A 165 -4.61 17.74 6.30
N ARG A 166 -5.30 18.67 6.95
CA ARG A 166 -4.78 19.44 8.07
C ARG A 166 -5.72 19.29 9.25
N VAL A 167 -5.18 19.30 10.46
CA VAL A 167 -5.90 19.19 11.72
C VAL A 167 -5.44 20.33 12.61
N LEU A 168 -6.36 21.16 13.09
CA LEU A 168 -6.02 22.13 14.13
C LEU A 168 -5.60 21.36 15.39
N ASN A 169 -4.37 21.59 15.89
CA ASN A 169 -3.90 20.96 17.12
C ASN A 169 -4.56 21.61 18.35
N GLY A 170 -5.76 21.12 18.64
CA GLY A 170 -6.61 21.54 19.73
C GLY A 170 -8.02 21.82 19.23
N THR A 171 -8.67 22.86 19.74
CA THR A 171 -10.06 23.15 19.37
C THR A 171 -10.29 24.56 18.91
N LYS A 172 -11.42 24.78 18.21
CA LYS A 172 -11.87 26.12 17.85
C LYS A 172 -12.03 27.03 19.08
N THR A 173 -12.49 26.50 20.21
CA THR A 173 -12.66 27.30 21.44
C THR A 173 -11.33 27.50 22.15
N ALA A 174 -10.66 26.42 22.59
CA ALA A 174 -9.48 26.54 23.43
C ALA A 174 -8.24 27.07 22.67
N THR A 175 -8.06 26.64 21.42
CA THR A 175 -6.84 26.94 20.65
C THR A 175 -7.03 28.15 19.73
N TYR A 176 -8.07 28.15 18.90
CA TYR A 176 -8.27 29.24 17.94
C TYR A 176 -8.76 30.53 18.61
N GLN A 177 -9.80 30.44 19.45
CA GLN A 177 -10.40 31.60 20.10
C GLN A 177 -9.65 32.04 21.36
N ASP A 178 -9.52 31.19 22.36
CA ASP A 178 -9.01 31.59 23.68
C ASP A 178 -7.50 31.84 23.67
N ALA A 179 -6.72 30.90 23.11
CA ALA A 179 -5.26 31.03 23.04
C ALA A 179 -4.80 31.92 21.86
N GLY A 180 -5.37 31.72 20.67
CA GLY A 180 -5.04 32.49 19.47
C GLY A 180 -5.64 33.90 19.42
N GLY A 181 -6.71 34.15 20.19
CA GLY A 181 -7.38 35.45 20.23
C GLY A 181 -8.23 35.74 18.98
N TYR A 182 -8.55 34.73 18.17
CA TYR A 182 -9.28 34.88 16.91
C TYR A 182 -10.79 34.72 17.10
N ALA A 183 -11.58 35.53 16.39
CA ALA A 183 -13.03 35.48 16.54
C ALA A 183 -13.64 34.26 15.83
N LEU A 184 -14.58 33.59 16.50
CA LEU A 184 -15.49 32.65 15.85
C LEU A 184 -16.61 33.43 15.14
N ALA A 185 -17.21 32.79 14.15
CA ALA A 185 -18.31 33.27 13.34
C ALA A 185 -19.59 32.46 13.60
N GLU A 186 -20.75 33.07 13.32
CA GLU A 186 -22.07 32.44 13.42
C GLU A 186 -22.82 32.47 12.07
N ASN A 187 -22.27 33.15 11.06
CA ASN A 187 -22.87 33.26 9.74
C ASN A 187 -22.63 32.00 8.92
N SER A 188 -23.56 31.67 8.03
CA SER A 188 -23.39 30.56 7.09
C SER A 188 -22.10 30.72 6.25
N PRO A 189 -21.42 29.61 5.93
CA PRO A 189 -20.25 29.64 5.08
C PRO A 189 -20.65 30.10 3.66
N PRO A 190 -19.67 30.50 2.83
CA PRO A 190 -19.92 30.76 1.42
C PRO A 190 -20.63 29.58 0.75
N ALA A 191 -21.38 29.84 -0.32
CA ALA A 191 -21.97 28.75 -1.10
C ALA A 191 -20.84 27.85 -1.65
N PRO A 192 -20.94 26.51 -1.51
CA PRO A 192 -19.91 25.61 -1.98
C PRO A 192 -19.81 25.71 -3.50
N ARG A 193 -18.58 25.59 -4.01
CA ARG A 193 -18.36 25.43 -5.45
C ARG A 193 -18.90 24.06 -5.85
N SER A 194 -19.70 24.01 -6.92
CA SER A 194 -20.14 22.73 -7.48
C SER A 194 -18.94 21.90 -7.90
N SER A 195 -18.93 20.65 -7.46
CA SER A 195 -17.88 19.65 -7.71
C SER A 195 -18.58 18.35 -8.10
N ASN A 196 -18.04 17.66 -9.11
CA ASN A 196 -18.43 16.29 -9.45
C ASN A 196 -17.45 15.25 -8.88
N TYR A 197 -16.48 15.71 -8.06
CA TYR A 197 -15.48 14.86 -7.44
C TYR A 197 -16.15 13.82 -6.56
N SER A 198 -15.76 12.56 -6.73
CA SER A 198 -16.27 11.43 -5.97
C SER A 198 -15.14 10.70 -5.26
N VAL A 199 -15.43 10.13 -4.09
CA VAL A 199 -14.52 9.18 -3.44
C VAL A 199 -14.42 7.87 -4.19
N THR A 200 -15.27 7.61 -5.20
CA THR A 200 -15.08 6.49 -6.13
C THR A 200 -14.04 6.79 -7.20
N ASP A 201 -13.73 8.07 -7.45
CA ASP A 201 -12.57 8.47 -8.27
C ASP A 201 -11.26 8.28 -7.48
N LEU A 202 -11.37 8.10 -6.16
CA LEU A 202 -10.28 7.72 -5.26
C LEU A 202 -10.32 6.22 -4.98
N GLN A 203 -9.17 5.65 -4.61
CA GLN A 203 -9.11 4.27 -4.14
C GLN A 203 -9.29 4.23 -2.61
N ALA A 204 -10.31 3.51 -2.14
CA ALA A 204 -10.46 3.25 -0.71
C ALA A 204 -9.23 2.48 -0.18
N ASN A 205 -8.56 3.04 0.83
CA ASN A 205 -7.43 2.44 1.51
C ASN A 205 -7.92 1.47 2.59
N ILE A 206 -8.38 0.30 2.14
CA ILE A 206 -8.86 -0.78 3.02
C ILE A 206 -7.78 -1.28 3.99
N ASN A 207 -6.50 -1.01 3.72
CA ASN A 207 -5.39 -1.37 4.59
C ASN A 207 -5.37 -0.55 5.89
N LEU A 208 -6.11 0.57 5.98
CA LEU A 208 -6.24 1.34 7.22
C LEU A 208 -7.33 0.78 8.14
N ARG A 209 -8.16 -0.17 7.67
CA ARG A 209 -9.29 -0.72 8.41
C ARG A 209 -9.16 -2.23 8.60
N ALA A 210 -9.05 -2.66 9.85
CA ALA A 210 -9.12 -4.08 10.18
C ALA A 210 -10.58 -4.55 10.29
N SER A 211 -10.88 -5.70 9.69
CA SER A 211 -12.18 -6.37 9.81
C SER A 211 -12.23 -7.31 11.02
N LEU A 212 -13.40 -7.89 11.30
CA LEU A 212 -13.53 -8.91 12.36
C LEU A 212 -12.68 -10.14 12.06
N GLU A 213 -12.67 -10.57 10.81
CA GLU A 213 -11.88 -11.72 10.34
C GLU A 213 -10.38 -11.48 10.49
N GLU A 214 -9.91 -10.30 10.08
CA GLU A 214 -8.51 -9.91 10.25
C GLU A 214 -8.14 -9.82 11.73
N MET A 215 -8.96 -9.16 12.54
CA MET A 215 -8.69 -8.99 13.97
C MET A 215 -8.66 -10.33 14.73
N ILE A 216 -9.51 -11.29 14.35
CA ILE A 216 -9.46 -12.67 14.87
C ILE A 216 -8.13 -13.33 14.50
N SER A 217 -7.71 -13.23 13.23
CA SER A 217 -6.45 -13.80 12.77
C SER A 217 -5.25 -13.22 13.54
N VAL A 218 -5.21 -11.91 13.75
CA VAL A 218 -4.14 -11.25 14.53
C VAL A 218 -4.14 -11.74 15.99
N ALA A 219 -5.32 -11.86 16.62
CA ALA A 219 -5.42 -12.31 18.01
C ALA A 219 -5.00 -13.78 18.22
N GLU A 220 -5.33 -14.65 17.26
CA GLU A 220 -5.00 -16.08 17.34
C GLU A 220 -3.54 -16.37 17.00
N ASN A 221 -3.04 -15.74 15.94
CA ASN A 221 -1.78 -16.15 15.31
C ASN A 221 -0.59 -15.29 15.73
N GLY A 222 -0.80 -14.01 16.10
CA GLY A 222 0.25 -13.07 16.54
C GLY A 222 1.45 -12.99 15.59
N ALA A 223 1.62 -11.87 14.88
CA ALA A 223 2.84 -11.64 14.09
C ALA A 223 3.86 -10.81 14.87
N ASP A 224 5.15 -11.12 14.75
CA ASP A 224 6.27 -10.37 15.36
C ASP A 224 6.31 -8.88 14.94
N SER A 225 5.62 -8.53 13.85
CA SER A 225 5.48 -7.21 13.25
C SER A 225 4.09 -6.58 13.47
N THR A 226 3.33 -7.02 14.48
CA THR A 226 2.01 -6.45 14.81
C THR A 226 1.90 -6.10 16.28
N VAL A 227 1.19 -5.01 16.57
CA VAL A 227 0.81 -4.66 17.94
C VAL A 227 -0.67 -4.30 17.99
N ILE A 228 -1.39 -4.79 18.99
CA ILE A 228 -2.79 -4.44 19.20
C ILE A 228 -2.84 -3.39 20.31
N LEU A 229 -3.44 -2.23 20.05
CA LEU A 229 -3.53 -1.11 21.00
C LEU A 229 -4.99 -0.90 21.45
N ASP A 230 -5.27 -1.21 22.72
CA ASP A 230 -6.56 -0.92 23.34
C ASP A 230 -6.58 0.52 23.86
N ALA A 231 -7.36 1.38 23.21
CA ALA A 231 -7.48 2.79 23.53
C ALA A 231 -8.54 3.08 24.61
N ARG A 232 -9.03 2.05 25.33
CA ARG A 232 -9.99 2.21 26.44
C ARG A 232 -9.26 2.46 27.76
N SER A 233 -10.04 2.66 28.84
CA SER A 233 -9.49 2.76 30.19
C SER A 233 -8.97 1.40 30.70
N GLU A 234 -8.12 1.43 31.71
CA GLU A 234 -7.62 0.22 32.39
C GLU A 234 -8.77 -0.70 32.87
N GLY A 235 -9.83 -0.13 33.45
CA GLY A 235 -11.00 -0.91 33.90
C GLY A 235 -11.75 -1.62 32.76
N GLU A 236 -11.87 -0.99 31.59
CA GLU A 236 -12.48 -1.63 30.40
C GLU A 236 -11.56 -2.76 29.86
N TYR A 237 -10.25 -2.54 29.89
CA TYR A 237 -9.21 -3.47 29.43
C TYR A 237 -9.09 -4.72 30.32
N GLU A 238 -9.22 -4.58 31.64
CA GLU A 238 -9.24 -5.69 32.59
C GLU A 238 -10.62 -6.36 32.73
N GLY A 239 -11.62 -5.90 31.97
CA GLY A 239 -12.98 -6.44 32.04
C GLY A 239 -13.69 -6.18 33.38
N GLU A 240 -13.25 -5.16 34.13
CA GLU A 240 -13.88 -4.72 35.38
C GLU A 240 -14.99 -3.69 35.13
N ASP A 241 -14.83 -2.84 34.12
CA ASP A 241 -15.81 -1.84 33.65
C ASP A 241 -16.50 -2.32 32.37
N LEU A 242 -17.59 -3.08 32.54
CA LEU A 242 -18.41 -3.56 31.43
C LEU A 242 -19.36 -2.46 30.96
N ARG A 243 -19.10 -1.93 29.75
CA ARG A 243 -20.03 -1.01 29.09
C ARG A 243 -21.19 -1.77 28.44
N GLY A 244 -22.36 -1.14 28.38
CA GLY A 244 -23.56 -1.77 27.80
C GLY A 244 -23.40 -2.11 26.31
N GLY A 245 -24.15 -3.12 25.87
CA GLY A 245 -24.20 -3.55 24.47
C GLY A 245 -23.14 -4.58 24.09
N VAL A 246 -22.51 -5.25 25.07
CA VAL A 246 -21.63 -6.42 24.85
C VAL A 246 -22.01 -7.56 25.79
N ALA A 247 -21.67 -8.79 25.42
CA ALA A 247 -21.90 -9.98 26.22
C ALA A 247 -20.81 -10.20 27.28
N PHE A 248 -19.57 -9.77 26.98
CA PHE A 248 -18.44 -9.86 27.89
C PHE A 248 -17.49 -8.65 27.81
N GLY A 249 -16.86 -8.34 28.94
CA GLY A 249 -15.72 -7.44 29.06
C GLY A 249 -14.39 -8.19 29.00
N GLY A 250 -13.29 -7.45 29.02
CA GLY A 250 -11.92 -7.95 28.86
C GLY A 250 -11.23 -7.22 27.72
N ARG A 251 -10.26 -7.87 27.09
CA ARG A 251 -9.49 -7.32 25.97
C ARG A 251 -9.23 -8.36 24.89
N VAL A 252 -8.79 -7.91 23.72
CA VAL A 252 -8.25 -8.81 22.70
C VAL A 252 -6.94 -9.40 23.21
N ARG A 253 -6.71 -10.68 22.95
CA ARG A 253 -5.50 -11.40 23.38
C ARG A 253 -4.25 -10.71 22.84
N GLY A 254 -3.26 -10.48 23.70
CA GLY A 254 -2.03 -9.78 23.35
C GLY A 254 -2.13 -8.25 23.19
N ALA A 255 -3.32 -7.65 23.36
CA ALA A 255 -3.46 -6.20 23.32
C ALA A 255 -2.65 -5.50 24.42
N GLN A 256 -1.99 -4.41 24.06
CA GLN A 256 -1.37 -3.46 24.99
C GLN A 256 -2.36 -2.35 25.33
N LEU A 257 -2.40 -1.95 26.59
CA LEU A 257 -3.19 -0.80 27.02
C LEU A 257 -2.48 0.49 26.59
N GLN A 258 -3.07 1.22 25.66
CA GLN A 258 -2.57 2.52 25.21
C GLN A 258 -3.75 3.51 25.21
N GLU A 259 -4.13 3.95 26.41
CA GLU A 259 -5.29 4.83 26.60
C GLU A 259 -5.09 6.15 25.85
N TRP A 260 -6.07 6.50 25.01
CA TRP A 260 -6.02 7.67 24.13
C TRP A 260 -5.76 9.02 24.86
N THR A 261 -6.15 9.14 26.12
CA THR A 261 -5.96 10.37 26.92
C THR A 261 -4.49 10.66 27.20
N THR A 262 -3.64 9.63 27.24
CA THR A 262 -2.19 9.77 27.45
C THR A 262 -1.48 10.43 26.26
N LEU A 263 -2.14 10.50 25.10
CA LEU A 263 -1.62 11.15 23.90
C LEU A 263 -1.94 12.65 23.83
N LEU A 264 -2.65 13.17 24.83
CA LEU A 264 -3.07 14.57 24.90
C LEU A 264 -2.24 15.32 25.93
N ASP A 265 -2.05 16.63 25.70
CA ASP A 265 -1.31 17.47 26.63
C ASP A 265 -2.03 17.51 28.00
N PRO A 266 -1.38 17.11 29.11
CA PRO A 266 -2.01 17.10 30.43
C PRO A 266 -2.43 18.50 30.92
N ASN A 267 -1.83 19.57 30.39
CA ASN A 267 -2.18 20.96 30.68
C ASN A 267 -3.17 21.54 29.66
N ASN A 268 -3.28 20.93 28.48
CA ASN A 268 -4.26 21.26 27.46
C ASN A 268 -4.84 19.96 26.85
N PRO A 269 -5.78 19.28 27.54
CA PRO A 269 -6.30 17.98 27.11
C PRO A 269 -7.20 18.06 25.87
N THR A 270 -7.23 19.21 25.20
CA THR A 270 -7.85 19.37 23.89
C THR A 270 -6.85 19.17 22.75
N ALA A 271 -5.55 19.34 23.01
CA ALA A 271 -4.46 19.24 22.04
C ALA A 271 -3.67 17.93 22.20
N MET A 272 -3.07 17.48 21.10
CA MET A 272 -2.19 16.32 21.06
C MET A 272 -0.77 16.70 21.51
N LEU A 273 -0.08 15.76 22.18
CA LEU A 273 1.32 15.90 22.56
C LEU A 273 2.26 16.09 21.35
N GLY A 274 3.46 16.59 21.61
CA GLY A 274 4.47 16.76 20.57
C GLY A 274 5.02 15.42 20.06
N LYS A 275 5.56 15.42 18.83
CA LYS A 275 6.09 14.22 18.15
C LYS A 275 7.02 13.37 19.03
N ASN A 276 7.94 13.98 19.76
CA ASN A 276 8.91 13.23 20.59
C ASN A 276 8.25 12.51 21.77
N GLU A 277 7.21 13.09 22.35
CA GLU A 277 6.46 12.48 23.46
C GLU A 277 5.58 11.35 22.95
N LEU A 278 4.88 11.58 21.83
CA LEU A 278 4.10 10.54 21.15
C LEU A 278 4.98 9.36 20.71
N LEU A 279 6.18 9.63 20.20
CA LEU A 279 7.15 8.59 19.83
C LEU A 279 7.48 7.72 21.03
N ALA A 280 7.87 8.33 22.16
CA ALA A 280 8.21 7.59 23.37
C ALA A 280 7.03 6.73 23.89
N ILE A 281 5.82 7.30 23.90
CA ILE A 281 4.61 6.60 24.36
C ILE A 281 4.28 5.42 23.43
N MET A 282 4.33 5.63 22.11
CA MET A 282 3.98 4.58 21.14
C MET A 282 5.02 3.47 21.07
N GLU A 283 6.32 3.79 21.21
CA GLU A 283 7.38 2.77 21.33
C GLU A 283 7.22 1.92 22.59
N GLU A 284 6.90 2.55 23.73
CA GLU A 284 6.63 1.83 24.99
C GLU A 284 5.41 0.90 24.84
N ALA A 285 4.41 1.31 24.06
CA ALA A 285 3.26 0.48 23.72
C ALA A 285 3.57 -0.60 22.67
N GLY A 286 4.80 -0.66 22.13
CA GLY A 286 5.25 -1.67 21.16
C GLY A 286 4.99 -1.34 19.69
N ALA A 287 4.55 -0.11 19.37
CA ALA A 287 4.42 0.37 18.00
C ALA A 287 5.76 0.92 17.48
N GLY A 288 5.96 0.87 16.17
CA GLY A 288 7.18 1.31 15.51
C GLY A 288 7.00 1.37 13.99
N PRO A 289 7.98 1.89 13.24
CA PRO A 289 7.89 2.00 11.78
C PRO A 289 7.79 0.64 11.08
N GLY A 290 8.37 -0.42 11.66
CA GLY A 290 8.28 -1.80 11.16
C GLY A 290 7.13 -2.64 11.74
N THR A 291 6.27 -2.03 12.56
CA THR A 291 5.17 -2.73 13.27
C THR A 291 3.84 -2.12 12.89
N THR A 292 2.89 -2.92 12.39
CA THR A 292 1.53 -2.43 12.14
C THR A 292 0.73 -2.40 13.43
N ALA A 293 0.31 -1.20 13.84
CA ALA A 293 -0.50 -0.99 15.03
C ALA A 293 -2.01 -1.12 14.74
N TYR A 294 -2.67 -2.09 15.36
CA TYR A 294 -4.12 -2.31 15.31
C TYR A 294 -4.78 -1.65 16.51
N THR A 295 -5.34 -0.46 16.33
CA THR A 295 -6.02 0.26 17.42
C THR A 295 -7.51 -0.04 17.45
N TYR A 296 -8.06 -0.22 18.65
CA TYR A 296 -9.50 -0.33 18.88
C TYR A 296 -9.90 0.36 20.18
N CYS A 297 -11.20 0.62 20.33
CA CYS A 297 -11.77 1.02 21.61
C CYS A 297 -13.19 0.44 21.75
N GLN A 298 -14.10 1.09 22.48
CA GLN A 298 -15.50 0.63 22.53
C GLN A 298 -16.21 0.77 21.17
N THR A 299 -16.08 1.90 20.49
CA THR A 299 -16.85 2.24 19.26
C THR A 299 -15.98 2.96 18.21
N SER A 300 -14.67 2.70 18.17
CA SER A 300 -13.69 3.24 17.20
C SER A 300 -13.32 4.73 17.30
N TRP A 301 -14.01 5.52 18.12
CA TRP A 301 -13.74 6.96 18.27
C TRP A 301 -12.41 7.25 18.99
N ARG A 302 -12.20 6.70 20.18
CA ARG A 302 -10.94 6.85 20.95
C ARG A 302 -9.73 6.29 20.21
N ALA A 303 -9.93 5.16 19.52
CA ALA A 303 -8.91 4.53 18.68
C ALA A 303 -8.43 5.46 17.56
N ALA A 304 -9.31 6.32 17.06
CA ALA A 304 -8.96 7.28 16.02
C ALA A 304 -7.96 8.35 16.49
N VAL A 305 -7.81 8.58 17.81
CA VAL A 305 -6.75 9.45 18.36
C VAL A 305 -5.39 8.76 18.29
N ASN A 306 -5.33 7.47 18.65
CA ASN A 306 -4.13 6.67 18.47
C ASN A 306 -3.75 6.59 16.99
N PHE A 307 -4.73 6.36 16.10
CA PHE A 307 -4.52 6.37 14.65
C PHE A 307 -4.01 7.73 14.16
N LEU A 308 -4.57 8.85 14.63
CA LEU A 308 -4.10 10.18 14.25
C LEU A 308 -2.64 10.40 14.69
N ALA A 309 -2.26 10.00 15.90
CA ALA A 309 -0.87 10.10 16.36
C ALA A 309 0.08 9.25 15.50
N LEU A 310 -0.28 7.98 15.24
CA LEU A 310 0.53 7.05 14.44
C LEU A 310 0.62 7.49 12.98
N ASP A 311 -0.50 7.76 12.33
CA ASP A 311 -0.57 8.04 10.90
C ASP A 311 -0.14 9.48 10.57
N ALA A 312 -0.64 10.49 11.28
CA ALA A 312 -0.44 11.90 10.93
C ALA A 312 0.85 12.51 11.51
N VAL A 313 1.27 12.09 12.72
CA VAL A 313 2.42 12.69 13.42
C VAL A 313 3.68 11.82 13.30
N LEU A 314 3.54 10.51 13.55
CA LEU A 314 4.68 9.58 13.51
C LEU A 314 4.92 9.00 12.11
N ARG A 315 3.89 8.98 11.25
CA ARG A 315 3.89 8.34 9.93
C ARG A 315 4.20 6.84 9.99
N TRP A 316 3.71 6.17 11.02
CA TRP A 316 3.87 4.73 11.21
C TRP A 316 2.65 3.93 10.72
N PRO A 317 2.82 2.66 10.32
CA PRO A 317 1.73 1.82 9.86
C PRO A 317 0.67 1.60 10.96
N ALA A 318 -0.58 1.93 10.66
CA ALA A 318 -1.68 1.80 11.62
C ALA A 318 -2.99 1.38 10.95
N LYS A 319 -3.80 0.62 11.68
CA LYS A 319 -5.16 0.24 11.31
C LYS A 319 -6.13 0.51 12.47
N ILE A 320 -7.36 0.87 12.15
CA ILE A 320 -8.47 0.84 13.13
C ILE A 320 -9.25 -0.46 12.94
N TYR A 321 -9.38 -1.27 14.00
CA TYR A 321 -10.41 -2.31 14.03
C TYR A 321 -11.77 -1.64 14.28
N ASP A 322 -12.46 -1.38 13.17
CA ASP A 322 -13.59 -0.46 13.13
C ASP A 322 -14.89 -1.07 13.67
N GLY A 323 -14.96 -2.40 13.77
CA GLY A 323 -15.95 -3.12 14.56
C GLY A 323 -15.87 -2.83 16.06
N ALA A 324 -14.67 -2.50 16.54
CA ALA A 324 -14.37 -2.16 17.92
C ALA A 324 -14.85 -3.23 18.93
N TRP A 325 -14.79 -2.90 20.21
CA TRP A 325 -15.22 -3.80 21.28
C TRP A 325 -16.71 -4.10 21.23
N VAL A 326 -17.56 -3.19 20.72
CA VAL A 326 -18.99 -3.50 20.56
C VAL A 326 -19.24 -4.66 19.61
N GLN A 327 -18.48 -4.81 18.53
CA GLN A 327 -18.56 -6.03 17.72
C GLN A 327 -17.93 -7.20 18.47
N TRP A 328 -16.69 -7.02 18.92
CA TRP A 328 -15.89 -8.10 19.52
C TRP A 328 -16.57 -8.71 20.74
N GLY A 329 -16.93 -7.90 21.73
CA GLY A 329 -17.57 -8.32 22.98
C GLY A 329 -18.99 -8.87 22.79
N MET A 330 -19.62 -8.69 21.63
CA MET A 330 -20.91 -9.32 21.31
C MET A 330 -20.78 -10.70 20.65
N MET A 331 -19.62 -11.03 20.05
CA MET A 331 -19.39 -12.31 19.37
C MET A 331 -19.14 -13.46 20.36
N ALA A 332 -19.95 -13.56 21.41
CA ALA A 332 -19.98 -14.68 22.34
C ALA A 332 -21.08 -15.68 21.98
N ARG A 333 -21.10 -16.82 22.68
CA ARG A 333 -22.19 -17.78 22.60
C ARG A 333 -23.52 -17.18 23.09
N ASN A 334 -24.59 -17.35 22.31
CA ASN A 334 -25.94 -16.92 22.65
C ASN A 334 -26.67 -17.97 23.53
N ASP A 335 -26.54 -17.86 24.86
CA ASP A 335 -27.41 -18.56 25.79
C ASP A 335 -27.64 -17.78 27.10
N MET A 336 -28.48 -18.31 27.99
CA MET A 336 -28.89 -17.68 29.24
C MET A 336 -27.75 -17.32 30.20
N ASN A 337 -26.57 -17.91 30.06
CA ASN A 337 -25.41 -17.65 30.93
C ASN A 337 -24.45 -16.62 30.35
N TYR A 338 -24.48 -16.40 29.03
CA TYR A 338 -23.46 -15.63 28.32
C TYR A 338 -24.01 -14.45 27.51
N GLY A 339 -25.28 -14.48 27.08
CA GLY A 339 -25.93 -13.35 26.39
C GLY A 339 -25.33 -12.97 25.02
N GLY A 340 -24.50 -13.82 24.41
CA GLY A 340 -23.84 -13.54 23.13
C GLY A 340 -24.75 -13.56 21.90
N ALA A 341 -24.19 -13.30 20.73
CA ALA A 341 -24.93 -13.26 19.46
C ALA A 341 -24.82 -14.54 18.61
N LEU A 342 -23.91 -15.47 18.92
CA LEU A 342 -23.52 -16.54 18.02
C LEU A 342 -23.86 -17.94 18.53
N MET A 343 -24.03 -18.89 17.61
CA MET A 343 -24.12 -20.31 17.94
C MET A 343 -22.82 -20.83 18.60
N PRO A 344 -22.87 -21.86 19.47
CA PRO A 344 -21.70 -22.34 20.21
C PRO A 344 -20.49 -22.76 19.36
N ASP A 345 -20.75 -23.25 18.15
CA ASP A 345 -19.81 -23.76 17.16
C ASP A 345 -19.46 -22.75 16.06
N SER A 346 -19.93 -21.50 16.18
CA SER A 346 -19.58 -20.45 15.23
C SER A 346 -18.06 -20.20 15.21
N PRO A 347 -17.42 -20.15 14.02
CA PRO A 347 -16.00 -19.82 13.88
C PRO A 347 -15.71 -18.34 14.20
N TRP A 348 -16.74 -17.50 14.35
CA TRP A 348 -16.62 -16.07 14.62
C TRP A 348 -16.64 -15.71 16.12
N ARG A 349 -16.72 -16.72 17.00
CA ARG A 349 -16.71 -16.50 18.45
C ARG A 349 -15.41 -15.88 18.94
N THR A 350 -15.48 -14.77 19.65
CA THR A 350 -14.33 -14.06 20.21
C THR A 350 -14.12 -14.31 21.70
N ASP A 351 -15.11 -14.92 22.37
CA ASP A 351 -15.12 -15.22 23.80
C ASP A 351 -14.28 -16.47 24.18
N THR A 352 -13.21 -16.73 23.43
CA THR A 352 -12.29 -17.86 23.65
C THR A 352 -10.97 -17.36 24.20
N THR A 353 -10.26 -18.18 24.98
CA THR A 353 -8.93 -17.83 25.50
C THR A 353 -7.85 -17.72 24.41
N ALA A 354 -8.13 -18.18 23.19
CA ALA A 354 -7.27 -17.99 22.02
C ALA A 354 -7.41 -16.58 21.42
N ARG A 355 -8.50 -15.86 21.72
CA ARG A 355 -8.84 -14.58 21.10
C ARG A 355 -8.96 -13.44 22.10
N SER A 356 -9.39 -13.73 23.34
CA SER A 356 -9.61 -12.71 24.38
C SER A 356 -8.95 -13.07 25.70
N GLU A 357 -8.63 -12.04 26.48
CA GLU A 357 -8.13 -12.11 27.85
C GLU A 357 -9.07 -11.35 28.80
N ALA A 358 -8.96 -11.63 30.10
CA ALA A 358 -9.78 -11.00 31.15
C ALA A 358 -11.30 -11.08 30.88
N ILE A 359 -11.76 -12.20 30.31
CA ILE A 359 -13.15 -12.42 29.94
C ILE A 359 -14.03 -12.38 31.19
N ASN A 360 -14.93 -11.39 31.25
CA ASN A 360 -15.92 -11.24 32.31
C ASN A 360 -17.31 -11.10 31.69
N TYR A 361 -18.24 -12.00 32.00
CA TYR A 361 -19.57 -11.99 31.39
C TYR A 361 -20.54 -11.10 32.15
N GLU A 362 -21.38 -10.38 31.40
CA GLU A 362 -22.48 -9.64 31.99
C GLU A 362 -23.68 -10.59 32.17
N ASN A 363 -24.08 -10.89 33.41
CA ASN A 363 -25.32 -11.65 33.73
C ASN A 363 -26.59 -10.82 33.45
N ARG A 364 -26.63 -10.09 32.33
CA ARG A 364 -27.80 -9.38 31.84
C ARG A 364 -28.29 -10.08 30.58
N ILE A 365 -29.61 -10.15 30.42
CA ILE A 365 -30.20 -10.56 29.14
C ILE A 365 -29.83 -9.47 28.13
N VAL A 366 -28.74 -9.67 27.40
CA VAL A 366 -28.44 -8.91 26.19
C VAL A 366 -29.32 -9.53 25.11
N GLU A 367 -30.22 -8.73 24.53
CA GLU A 367 -31.03 -9.19 23.41
C GLU A 367 -30.07 -9.63 22.29
N PRO A 368 -30.23 -10.85 21.74
CA PRO A 368 -29.43 -11.30 20.62
C PRO A 368 -29.50 -10.26 19.50
N LEU A 369 -28.37 -9.99 18.83
CA LEU A 369 -28.43 -9.29 17.55
C LEU A 369 -29.34 -10.10 16.63
N ALA A 370 -30.53 -9.56 16.31
CA ALA A 370 -31.54 -10.27 15.52
C ALA A 370 -31.03 -10.73 14.14
N ASN A 371 -29.88 -10.22 13.70
CA ASN A 371 -29.31 -10.38 12.36
C ASN A 371 -27.85 -10.88 12.38
N ALA A 372 -27.37 -11.54 13.46
CA ALA A 372 -26.02 -12.11 13.45
C ALA A 372 -26.00 -13.45 12.70
N ASP A 373 -25.18 -13.56 11.65
CA ASP A 373 -24.96 -14.81 10.92
C ASP A 373 -23.78 -15.58 11.53
N SER A 374 -24.13 -16.60 12.32
CA SER A 374 -23.16 -17.46 13.01
C SER A 374 -22.21 -18.21 12.09
N PHE A 375 -22.55 -18.37 10.82
CA PHE A 375 -21.77 -19.14 9.86
C PHE A 375 -21.56 -18.37 8.55
N ALA A 376 -21.54 -17.03 8.63
CA ALA A 376 -21.17 -16.19 7.51
C ALA A 376 -19.85 -16.70 6.90
N PRO A 377 -19.73 -16.81 5.58
CA PRO A 377 -18.54 -17.39 4.95
C PRO A 377 -17.30 -16.50 5.10
N ARG A 378 -17.47 -15.21 5.39
CA ARG A 378 -16.42 -14.20 5.61
C ARG A 378 -16.90 -13.13 6.59
N ALA A 379 -15.97 -12.42 7.23
CA ALA A 379 -16.28 -11.28 8.10
C ALA A 379 -15.55 -9.98 7.67
N ASN A 380 -15.35 -9.83 6.36
CA ASN A 380 -14.62 -8.73 5.71
C ASN A 380 -15.46 -7.93 4.68
N LEU A 381 -16.79 -8.07 4.69
CA LEU A 381 -17.68 -7.58 3.60
C LEU A 381 -17.58 -6.07 3.33
N ILE A 382 -17.29 -5.26 4.36
CA ILE A 382 -17.12 -3.80 4.18
C ILE A 382 -15.89 -3.50 3.32
N ASN A 383 -14.75 -4.11 3.64
CA ASN A 383 -13.53 -3.92 2.85
C ASN A 383 -13.72 -4.49 1.43
N GLU A 384 -14.39 -5.62 1.26
CA GLU A 384 -14.70 -6.17 -0.07
C GLU A 384 -15.61 -5.23 -0.88
N THR A 385 -16.67 -4.70 -0.25
CA THR A 385 -17.60 -3.78 -0.92
C THR A 385 -16.92 -2.48 -1.31
N ASP A 386 -16.15 -1.89 -0.40
CA ASP A 386 -15.48 -0.61 -0.64
C ASP A 386 -14.27 -0.77 -1.58
N LYS A 387 -13.65 -1.96 -1.63
CA LYS A 387 -12.67 -2.34 -2.66
C LYS A 387 -13.35 -2.50 -4.03
N ASN A 388 -14.53 -3.10 -4.08
CA ASN A 388 -15.26 -3.42 -5.32
C ASN A 388 -16.15 -2.29 -5.84
N THR A 389 -16.29 -1.17 -5.13
CA THR A 389 -16.84 0.07 -5.72
C THR A 389 -16.01 0.61 -6.89
N CYS A 390 -14.90 -0.06 -7.23
CA CYS A 390 -14.02 0.18 -8.37
C CYS A 390 -14.36 -0.66 -9.63
N ASP A 391 -15.48 -1.39 -9.68
CA ASP A 391 -15.84 -2.25 -10.84
C ASP A 391 -16.64 -1.51 -11.93
N THR A 392 -16.94 -0.23 -11.72
CA THR A 392 -16.94 0.69 -12.86
C THR A 392 -15.50 1.03 -13.09
N ASN A 393 -14.94 0.67 -14.25
CA ASN A 393 -13.62 1.10 -14.72
C ASN A 393 -13.28 2.42 -14.03
N PRO A 394 -12.25 2.47 -13.16
CA PRO A 394 -11.86 3.75 -12.62
C PRO A 394 -11.71 4.64 -13.85
N PRO A 395 -12.38 5.81 -13.91
CA PRO A 395 -11.85 6.84 -14.77
C PRO A 395 -10.37 6.85 -14.47
N ALA A 396 -9.52 6.73 -15.50
CA ALA A 396 -8.07 6.87 -15.35
C ALA A 396 -7.83 7.88 -14.24
N PRO A 397 -6.98 7.59 -13.23
CA PRO A 397 -6.68 8.57 -12.22
C PRO A 397 -6.45 9.88 -12.96
N ASN A 398 -7.35 10.85 -12.78
CA ASN A 398 -7.16 12.20 -13.31
C ASN A 398 -6.05 12.90 -12.48
N ASP A 399 -5.05 12.12 -12.07
CA ASP A 399 -3.74 12.56 -11.71
C ASP A 399 -3.25 13.32 -12.93
N ARG A 400 -2.94 14.59 -12.70
CA ARG A 400 -2.21 15.41 -13.66
C ARG A 400 -1.07 14.56 -14.25
N PRO A 401 -0.74 14.72 -15.54
CA PRO A 401 0.38 14.00 -16.14
C PRO A 401 1.63 14.26 -15.30
N VAL A 402 2.05 13.26 -14.53
CA VAL A 402 3.38 13.22 -13.94
C VAL A 402 4.29 12.98 -15.11
N GLU A 403 5.11 13.97 -15.44
CA GLU A 403 6.06 13.85 -16.54
C GLU A 403 7.16 12.87 -16.11
N VAL A 404 6.93 11.58 -16.39
CA VAL A 404 7.92 10.52 -16.13
C VAL A 404 9.12 10.68 -17.07
N MET A 405 8.87 11.14 -18.30
CA MET A 405 9.94 11.41 -19.26
C MET A 405 10.65 12.70 -18.87
N LEU A 406 11.91 12.61 -18.43
CA LEU A 406 12.70 13.74 -17.97
C LEU A 406 13.57 14.27 -19.10
N SER A 407 13.52 15.58 -19.37
CA SER A 407 14.39 16.18 -20.36
C SER A 407 15.85 16.23 -19.89
N ILE A 408 16.80 16.22 -20.82
CA ILE A 408 18.22 16.38 -20.51
C ILE A 408 18.52 17.73 -19.84
N ALA A 409 17.82 18.78 -20.27
CA ALA A 409 17.96 20.11 -19.68
C ALA A 409 17.54 20.13 -18.21
N ASP A 410 16.44 19.45 -17.86
CA ASP A 410 15.97 19.35 -16.48
C ASP A 410 16.96 18.56 -15.63
N LEU A 411 17.42 17.39 -16.10
CA LEU A 411 18.44 16.64 -15.34
C LEU A 411 19.72 17.45 -15.12
N ALA A 412 20.14 18.23 -16.12
CA ALA A 412 21.32 19.10 -16.00
C ALA A 412 21.10 20.22 -14.98
N ASP A 413 19.90 20.81 -14.96
CA ASP A 413 19.51 21.78 -13.94
C ASP A 413 19.51 21.13 -12.55
N TRP A 414 19.00 19.91 -12.42
CA TRP A 414 18.97 19.18 -11.16
C TRP A 414 20.38 18.90 -10.62
N GLN A 415 21.32 18.56 -11.50
CA GLN A 415 22.72 18.37 -11.11
C GLN A 415 23.40 19.68 -10.66
N ALA A 416 22.99 20.82 -11.22
CA ALA A 416 23.57 22.12 -10.89
C ALA A 416 22.95 22.75 -9.63
N ASN A 417 21.64 22.56 -9.45
CA ASN A 417 20.82 23.33 -8.51
C ASN A 417 20.07 22.46 -7.47
N GLY A 418 20.23 21.13 -7.54
CA GLY A 418 19.41 20.17 -6.79
C GLY A 418 18.13 19.80 -7.57
N ALA A 419 17.54 18.63 -7.28
CA ALA A 419 16.21 18.32 -7.82
C ALA A 419 15.21 19.41 -7.42
N PRO A 420 14.13 19.65 -8.20
CA PRO A 420 13.23 20.77 -7.97
C PRO A 420 12.55 20.60 -6.61
N THR A 421 12.94 21.42 -5.64
CA THR A 421 12.14 21.63 -4.44
C THR A 421 10.97 22.54 -4.86
N ALA A 422 9.90 21.93 -5.36
CA ALA A 422 8.64 22.59 -5.73
C ALA A 422 8.74 23.68 -6.82
N ASN A 423 8.43 23.28 -8.07
CA ASN A 423 7.83 24.16 -9.09
C ASN A 423 6.79 23.38 -9.90
N GLY A 424 5.76 22.86 -9.22
CA GLY A 424 4.57 22.30 -9.87
C GLY A 424 4.46 20.77 -9.88
N ASP A 425 5.42 20.05 -9.32
CA ASP A 425 5.29 18.62 -9.01
C ASP A 425 4.79 18.45 -7.55
N PRO A 426 3.67 17.76 -7.30
CA PRO A 426 3.07 17.64 -5.99
C PRO A 426 3.81 16.72 -5.00
N TYR A 427 5.06 16.33 -5.23
CA TYR A 427 5.78 15.42 -4.36
C TYR A 427 7.11 16.03 -3.90
N ASP A 428 7.31 16.03 -2.57
CA ASP A 428 8.37 16.78 -1.87
C ASP A 428 9.57 15.83 -1.80
N TYR A 429 10.29 15.71 -2.91
CA TYR A 429 11.49 14.88 -3.00
C TYR A 429 12.71 15.80 -3.03
N ASP A 430 13.42 15.88 -1.91
CA ASP A 430 14.58 16.77 -1.76
C ASP A 430 15.85 16.22 -2.43
N ASN A 431 15.84 14.93 -2.84
CA ASN A 431 17.00 14.23 -3.38
C ASN A 431 16.65 13.47 -4.67
N PHE A 432 17.67 13.20 -5.49
CA PHE A 432 17.55 12.30 -6.63
C PHE A 432 18.79 11.44 -6.81
N VAL A 433 18.59 10.25 -7.36
CA VAL A 433 19.64 9.30 -7.74
C VAL A 433 19.51 9.00 -9.23
N VAL A 434 20.63 9.04 -9.95
CA VAL A 434 20.68 8.62 -11.35
C VAL A 434 21.15 7.17 -11.41
N LEU A 435 20.37 6.30 -12.05
CA LEU A 435 20.70 4.90 -12.29
C LEU A 435 20.99 4.68 -13.78
N HIS A 436 22.23 4.35 -14.10
CA HIS A 436 22.62 3.87 -15.41
C HIS A 436 22.22 2.39 -15.53
N VAL A 437 21.25 2.12 -16.40
CA VAL A 437 20.70 0.79 -16.63
C VAL A 437 21.46 0.08 -17.75
N GLY A 438 22.26 -0.93 -17.41
CA GLY A 438 23.09 -1.61 -18.42
C GLY A 438 24.00 -2.70 -17.86
N ALA A 439 24.88 -3.20 -18.73
CA ALA A 439 25.97 -4.08 -18.31
C ALA A 439 27.12 -3.24 -17.72
N ALA A 440 27.90 -3.81 -16.80
CA ALA A 440 29.05 -3.13 -16.19
C ALA A 440 30.03 -2.54 -17.22
N ALA A 441 30.32 -3.26 -18.31
CA ALA A 441 31.19 -2.77 -19.37
C ALA A 441 30.66 -1.49 -20.04
N ALA A 442 29.35 -1.40 -20.30
CA ALA A 442 28.75 -0.20 -20.90
C ALA A 442 28.76 1.00 -19.93
N TYR A 443 28.66 0.74 -18.63
CA TYR A 443 28.79 1.76 -17.60
C TYR A 443 30.22 2.28 -17.49
N GLU A 444 31.22 1.40 -17.53
CA GLU A 444 32.65 1.73 -17.49
C GLU A 444 33.11 2.52 -18.72
N GLU A 445 32.46 2.34 -19.89
CA GLU A 445 32.73 3.14 -21.10
C GLU A 445 32.36 4.62 -20.93
N GLY A 446 31.37 4.93 -20.10
CA GLY A 446 30.96 6.29 -19.80
C GLY A 446 29.53 6.38 -19.28
N HIS A 447 29.33 7.15 -18.21
CA HIS A 447 28.02 7.40 -17.61
C HIS A 447 27.89 8.86 -17.14
N ILE A 448 26.65 9.29 -16.88
CA ILE A 448 26.38 10.62 -16.33
C ILE A 448 27.11 10.73 -14.97
N PRO A 449 27.88 11.80 -14.70
CA PRO A 449 28.56 11.96 -13.42
C PRO A 449 27.63 11.78 -12.22
N GLY A 450 28.03 10.95 -11.26
CA GLY A 450 27.23 10.62 -10.07
C GLY A 450 26.19 9.52 -10.28
N ALA A 451 26.06 8.94 -11.48
CA ALA A 451 25.14 7.84 -11.71
C ALA A 451 25.67 6.52 -11.12
N PHE A 452 24.81 5.75 -10.47
CA PHE A 452 25.10 4.38 -10.02
C PHE A 452 24.75 3.36 -11.11
N LEU A 453 25.43 2.22 -11.12
CA LEU A 453 25.08 1.10 -11.99
C LEU A 453 23.83 0.36 -11.47
N LEU A 454 22.82 0.25 -12.35
CA LEU A 454 21.74 -0.72 -12.26
C LEU A 454 22.01 -1.83 -13.27
N ASN A 455 22.58 -2.94 -12.79
CA ASN A 455 23.07 -4.02 -13.61
C ASN A 455 21.92 -4.90 -14.10
N THR A 456 21.77 -5.04 -15.41
CA THR A 456 20.66 -5.79 -16.01
C THR A 456 20.64 -7.27 -15.61
N ALA A 457 21.80 -7.89 -15.40
CA ALA A 457 21.91 -9.29 -15.01
C ALA A 457 21.75 -9.51 -13.51
N ALA A 458 22.27 -8.60 -12.67
CA ALA A 458 22.27 -8.77 -11.22
C ALA A 458 21.04 -8.18 -10.52
N ASP A 459 20.46 -7.10 -11.06
CA ASP A 459 19.46 -6.30 -10.34
C ASP A 459 18.06 -6.32 -10.96
N LEU A 460 17.94 -6.57 -12.27
CA LEU A 460 16.65 -6.42 -12.98
C LEU A 460 15.90 -7.72 -13.25
N SER A 461 16.52 -8.85 -12.94
CA SER A 461 15.92 -10.15 -13.21
C SER A 461 16.31 -11.20 -12.19
N ALA A 462 15.41 -12.16 -12.00
CA ALA A 462 15.64 -13.38 -11.27
C ALA A 462 15.13 -14.59 -12.07
N THR A 463 15.65 -15.76 -11.73
CA THR A 463 14.99 -17.02 -12.09
C THR A 463 14.10 -17.40 -10.92
N ARG A 464 12.78 -17.45 -11.14
CA ARG A 464 11.80 -17.74 -10.08
C ARG A 464 10.75 -18.72 -10.59
N ASN A 465 10.10 -19.42 -9.66
CA ASN A 465 9.10 -20.42 -9.95
C ASN A 465 7.72 -19.94 -9.50
N ASP A 466 6.83 -19.64 -10.45
CA ASP A 466 5.49 -19.13 -10.12
C ASP A 466 4.51 -20.24 -9.67
N GLY A 467 4.99 -21.49 -9.57
CA GLY A 467 4.24 -22.64 -9.08
C GLY A 467 4.48 -23.91 -9.90
N ILE A 468 4.75 -23.74 -11.20
CA ILE A 468 4.85 -24.85 -12.16
C ILE A 468 6.31 -25.18 -12.48
N ALA A 469 7.08 -24.22 -12.97
CA ALA A 469 8.46 -24.40 -13.42
C ALA A 469 9.28 -23.13 -13.17
N ASP A 470 10.61 -23.28 -13.18
CA ASP A 470 11.52 -22.15 -13.06
C ASP A 470 11.55 -21.37 -14.37
N THR A 471 11.23 -20.08 -14.28
CA THR A 471 11.22 -19.17 -15.43
C THR A 471 12.29 -18.10 -15.25
N VAL A 472 13.07 -17.82 -16.30
CA VAL A 472 14.07 -16.74 -16.28
C VAL A 472 13.41 -15.38 -16.48
N SER A 473 14.16 -14.30 -16.21
CA SER A 473 13.69 -12.92 -16.41
C SER A 473 12.41 -12.56 -15.64
N GLN A 474 12.15 -13.24 -14.51
CA GLN A 474 11.13 -12.81 -13.56
C GLN A 474 11.58 -11.55 -12.82
N VAL A 475 10.63 -10.86 -12.19
CA VAL A 475 10.89 -9.72 -11.29
C VAL A 475 12.01 -10.06 -10.28
N PRO A 476 12.89 -9.10 -9.96
CA PRO A 476 13.94 -9.31 -8.97
C PRO A 476 13.35 -9.65 -7.61
N THR A 477 14.11 -10.35 -6.77
CA THR A 477 13.71 -10.64 -5.39
C THR A 477 13.79 -9.39 -4.52
N ILE A 478 13.16 -9.44 -3.35
CA ILE A 478 13.25 -8.35 -2.38
C ILE A 478 14.71 -8.08 -1.96
N THR A 479 15.54 -9.11 -1.83
CA THR A 479 16.97 -8.97 -1.50
C THR A 479 17.69 -8.15 -2.56
N GLN A 480 17.47 -8.46 -3.85
CA GLN A 480 18.08 -7.70 -4.95
C GLN A 480 17.64 -6.23 -4.93
N MET A 481 16.37 -5.95 -4.61
CA MET A 481 15.88 -4.58 -4.49
C MET A 481 16.41 -3.84 -3.28
N ASN A 482 16.48 -4.49 -2.10
CA ASN A 482 17.03 -3.88 -0.90
C ASN A 482 18.53 -3.62 -1.04
N ASP A 483 19.29 -4.54 -1.64
CA ASP A 483 20.72 -4.33 -1.93
C ASP A 483 20.93 -3.14 -2.87
N LEU A 484 20.05 -2.95 -3.86
CA LEU A 484 20.04 -1.78 -4.72
C LEU A 484 19.75 -0.49 -3.95
N ILE A 485 18.71 -0.47 -3.12
CA ILE A 485 18.35 0.69 -2.30
C ILE A 485 19.51 1.07 -1.38
N GLN A 486 20.06 0.09 -0.66
CA GLN A 486 21.14 0.30 0.31
C GLN A 486 22.41 0.85 -0.31
N ARG A 487 22.83 0.37 -1.48
CA ARG A 487 24.10 0.80 -2.10
C ARG A 487 24.01 2.13 -2.87
N THR A 488 22.79 2.54 -3.24
CA THR A 488 22.55 3.75 -4.04
C THR A 488 22.06 4.94 -3.24
N GLY A 489 21.73 4.74 -1.96
CA GLY A 489 21.27 5.80 -1.07
C GLY A 489 19.82 6.20 -1.30
N ILE A 490 19.02 5.35 -1.96
CA ILE A 490 17.59 5.61 -2.16
C ILE A 490 16.90 5.58 -0.79
N ASP A 491 16.17 6.62 -0.45
CA ASP A 491 15.39 6.75 0.80
C ASP A 491 13.93 7.11 0.50
N GLU A 492 13.12 7.49 1.50
CA GLU A 492 11.73 7.90 1.31
C GLU A 492 11.54 9.12 0.39
N ASP A 493 12.55 10.00 0.31
CA ASP A 493 12.50 11.31 -0.34
C ASP A 493 13.30 11.38 -1.66
N THR A 494 13.74 10.23 -2.18
CA THR A 494 14.57 10.14 -3.39
C THR A 494 13.75 9.92 -4.67
N ILE A 495 13.94 10.80 -5.67
CA ILE A 495 13.57 10.55 -7.09
C ILE A 495 14.62 9.64 -7.75
N ILE A 496 14.16 8.64 -8.48
CA ILE A 496 14.99 7.71 -9.24
C ILE A 496 14.93 8.08 -10.72
N VAL A 497 16.07 8.49 -11.28
CA VAL A 497 16.22 8.82 -12.70
C VAL A 497 16.90 7.66 -13.42
N LEU A 498 16.18 7.01 -14.33
CA LEU A 498 16.67 5.90 -15.14
C LEU A 498 17.27 6.41 -16.45
N THR A 499 18.49 5.98 -16.78
CA THR A 499 19.18 6.32 -18.05
C THR A 499 19.98 5.14 -18.58
N THR A 500 20.55 5.25 -19.79
CA THR A 500 21.40 4.22 -20.41
C THR A 500 22.73 4.81 -20.90
N GLY A 501 23.65 3.94 -21.33
CA GLY A 501 24.92 4.31 -21.93
C GLY A 501 24.81 5.05 -23.27
N PRO A 502 25.93 5.55 -23.81
CA PRO A 502 25.96 6.22 -25.12
C PRO A 502 25.49 5.31 -26.27
N GLY A 503 24.97 5.90 -27.35
CA GLY A 503 24.42 5.18 -28.50
C GLY A 503 22.91 5.39 -28.65
N ASN A 504 22.17 4.39 -29.12
CA ASN A 504 20.69 4.44 -29.07
C ASN A 504 20.23 4.04 -27.66
N PRO A 505 19.28 4.77 -27.05
CA PRO A 505 18.73 4.39 -25.75
C PRO A 505 18.17 2.97 -25.76
N ASN A 506 18.55 2.15 -24.77
CA ASN A 506 18.02 0.79 -24.67
C ASN A 506 16.68 0.81 -23.91
N MET A 507 15.59 0.99 -24.67
CA MET A 507 14.25 1.08 -24.11
C MET A 507 13.76 -0.20 -23.42
N MET A 508 14.25 -1.38 -23.83
CA MET A 508 13.93 -2.63 -23.13
C MET A 508 14.49 -2.62 -21.70
N HIS A 509 15.71 -2.12 -21.51
CA HIS A 509 16.32 -2.02 -20.19
C HIS A 509 15.59 -0.99 -19.32
N LEU A 510 15.30 0.18 -19.88
CA LEU A 510 14.60 1.26 -19.15
C LEU A 510 13.17 0.87 -18.79
N GLY A 511 12.43 0.28 -19.73
CA GLY A 511 11.09 -0.24 -19.47
C GLY A 511 11.07 -1.34 -18.42
N ARG A 512 12.05 -2.27 -18.46
CA ARG A 512 12.17 -3.32 -17.43
C ARG A 512 12.51 -2.75 -16.06
N ALA A 513 13.44 -1.81 -15.97
CA ALA A 513 13.79 -1.15 -14.72
C ALA A 513 12.57 -0.39 -14.14
N TYR A 514 11.90 0.41 -14.97
CA TYR A 514 10.70 1.14 -14.58
C TYR A 514 9.60 0.19 -14.07
N PHE A 515 9.31 -0.88 -14.80
CA PHE A 515 8.35 -1.91 -14.38
C PHE A 515 8.72 -2.51 -13.01
N ASN A 516 9.98 -2.88 -12.79
CA ASN A 516 10.40 -3.47 -11.51
C ASN A 516 10.19 -2.51 -10.33
N PHE A 517 10.51 -1.22 -10.49
CA PHE A 517 10.25 -0.22 -9.45
C PHE A 517 8.75 -0.07 -9.18
N ARG A 518 7.92 0.01 -10.23
CA ARG A 518 6.45 0.07 -10.10
C ARG A 518 5.89 -1.17 -9.40
N TYR A 519 6.34 -2.36 -9.79
CA TYR A 519 5.99 -3.64 -9.16
C TYR A 519 6.32 -3.65 -7.66
N TRP A 520 7.51 -3.19 -7.28
CA TRP A 520 7.94 -3.18 -5.89
C TRP A 520 7.28 -2.11 -5.03
N GLY A 521 6.57 -1.16 -5.65
CA GLY A 521 5.69 -0.20 -4.98
C GLY A 521 6.22 1.23 -4.98
N PHE A 522 7.21 1.53 -5.83
CA PHE A 522 7.62 2.91 -6.05
C PHE A 522 6.50 3.65 -6.81
N PRO A 523 6.00 4.76 -6.25
CA PRO A 523 4.99 5.58 -6.91
C PRO A 523 5.58 6.22 -8.17
N ARG A 524 4.73 6.56 -9.14
CA ARG A 524 5.18 7.03 -10.48
C ARG A 524 5.99 8.32 -10.32
N GLU A 525 5.66 9.08 -9.31
CA GLU A 525 6.15 10.41 -9.03
C GLU A 525 7.57 10.38 -8.49
N ARG A 526 8.03 9.21 -8.02
CA ARG A 526 9.43 8.94 -7.69
C ARG A 526 10.25 8.44 -8.88
N LEU A 527 9.66 8.22 -10.05
CA LEU A 527 10.36 7.64 -11.18
C LEU A 527 10.46 8.63 -12.33
N ARG A 528 11.66 8.76 -12.87
CA ARG A 528 11.93 9.49 -14.11
C ARG A 528 12.70 8.60 -15.07
N VAL A 529 12.46 8.75 -16.36
CA VAL A 529 13.22 8.12 -17.44
C VAL A 529 13.78 9.23 -18.30
N LEU A 530 15.10 9.31 -18.44
CA LEU A 530 15.74 10.34 -19.25
C LEU A 530 15.33 10.18 -20.73
N ASP A 531 14.80 11.24 -21.33
CA ASP A 531 14.53 11.29 -22.78
C ASP A 531 15.86 11.42 -23.54
N GLY A 532 16.44 10.27 -23.86
CA GLY A 532 17.75 10.13 -24.44
C GLY A 532 18.61 9.17 -23.63
N ASN A 533 19.89 9.51 -23.48
CA ASN A 533 20.85 8.71 -22.71
C ASN A 533 22.03 9.57 -22.26
N SER A 534 23.00 8.95 -21.60
CA SER A 534 24.23 9.62 -21.17
C SER A 534 25.00 10.31 -22.31
N GLY A 535 25.05 9.73 -23.51
CA GLY A 535 25.69 10.35 -24.67
C GLY A 535 25.02 11.66 -25.08
N HIS A 536 23.70 11.64 -25.24
CA HIS A 536 22.91 12.86 -25.50
C HIS A 536 23.09 13.89 -24.38
N PHE A 537 23.10 13.45 -23.12
CA PHE A 537 23.35 14.32 -21.98
C PHE A 537 24.71 15.05 -22.10
N ALA A 538 25.78 14.33 -22.45
CA ALA A 538 27.09 14.92 -22.64
C ALA A 538 27.15 15.89 -23.83
N GLU A 539 26.49 15.56 -24.93
CA GLU A 539 26.43 16.40 -26.14
C GLU A 539 25.67 17.72 -25.90
N GLU A 540 24.50 17.66 -25.26
CA GLU A 540 23.65 18.83 -25.05
C GLU A 540 24.17 19.75 -23.93
N THR A 541 24.73 19.19 -22.86
CA THR A 541 25.20 19.97 -21.71
C THR A 541 26.67 20.37 -21.80
N GLY A 542 27.46 19.70 -22.64
CA GLY A 542 28.92 19.81 -22.66
C GLY A 542 29.61 19.16 -21.45
N THR A 543 28.87 18.42 -20.61
CA THR A 543 29.39 17.71 -19.45
C THR A 543 30.13 16.44 -19.89
N ALA A 544 31.37 16.26 -19.45
CA ALA A 544 32.11 15.03 -19.73
C ALA A 544 31.51 13.85 -18.95
N LEU A 545 31.40 12.69 -19.61
CA LEU A 545 31.00 11.45 -18.95
C LEU A 545 32.05 11.02 -17.92
N ALA A 546 31.57 10.45 -16.82
CA ALA A 546 32.38 9.80 -15.80
C ALA A 546 32.63 8.33 -16.16
N THR A 547 33.73 7.78 -15.64
CA THR A 547 34.09 6.35 -15.74
C THR A 547 34.24 5.68 -14.37
N GLU A 548 34.21 6.47 -13.29
CA GLU A 548 34.37 6.01 -11.92
C GLU A 548 33.02 6.06 -11.21
N ALA A 549 32.67 4.99 -10.51
CA ALA A 549 31.44 4.95 -9.73
C ALA A 549 31.47 5.96 -8.57
N PRO A 550 30.32 6.56 -8.21
CA PRO A 550 30.20 7.34 -6.98
C PRO A 550 30.47 6.46 -5.76
N ALA A 551 30.85 7.11 -4.64
CA ALA A 551 30.95 6.40 -3.37
C ALA A 551 29.56 5.88 -2.95
N GLU A 552 29.51 4.67 -2.39
CA GLU A 552 28.26 4.10 -1.86
C GLU A 552 27.63 5.05 -0.84
N ALA A 553 26.34 5.32 -1.03
CA ALA A 553 25.52 6.05 -0.09
C ALA A 553 24.67 5.01 0.64
N ALA A 554 25.04 4.67 1.88
CA ALA A 554 24.28 3.70 2.65
C ALA A 554 22.89 4.27 2.99
N SER A 555 21.85 3.53 2.65
CA SER A 555 20.47 3.80 3.08
C SER A 555 19.99 2.72 4.03
N ASP A 556 19.28 3.10 5.09
CA ASP A 556 18.57 2.16 5.97
C ASP A 556 17.14 1.87 5.46
N TYR A 557 16.74 2.50 4.33
CA TYR A 557 15.43 2.33 3.71
C TYR A 557 15.28 0.96 3.05
N SER A 558 14.05 0.46 3.03
CA SER A 558 13.71 -0.86 2.49
C SER A 558 12.45 -0.81 1.64
N VAL A 559 12.32 -1.78 0.73
CA VAL A 559 11.07 -2.04 -0.01
C VAL A 559 9.87 -2.23 0.93
N CYS A 560 10.11 -2.67 2.16
CA CYS A 560 9.06 -2.89 3.17
C CYS A 560 8.44 -1.58 3.70
N GLU A 561 9.12 -0.45 3.50
CA GLU A 561 8.67 0.90 3.89
C GLU A 561 7.96 1.64 2.75
N LEU A 562 8.02 1.11 1.52
CA LEU A 562 7.25 1.64 0.41
C LEU A 562 5.74 1.48 0.67
N PRO A 563 4.88 2.33 0.09
CA PRO A 563 3.44 2.11 0.10
C PRO A 563 3.09 0.70 -0.39
N GLN A 564 2.63 -0.13 0.54
CA GLN A 564 2.25 -1.53 0.27
C GLN A 564 0.88 -1.65 -0.41
N ASP A 565 0.28 -0.53 -0.83
CA ASP A 565 -1.05 -0.41 -1.45
C ASP A 565 -1.06 -0.64 -2.97
N THR A 566 0.10 -0.88 -3.57
CA THR A 566 0.20 -1.49 -4.90
C THR A 566 0.20 -3.01 -4.74
N ALA A 567 -0.99 -3.60 -4.77
CA ALA A 567 -1.11 -5.05 -4.84
C ALA A 567 -0.22 -5.55 -6.00
N LYS A 568 0.67 -6.52 -5.75
CA LYS A 568 1.71 -6.94 -6.72
C LYS A 568 1.09 -7.42 -8.05
N ASP A 569 -0.11 -7.98 -7.94
CA ASP A 569 -0.99 -8.36 -9.04
C ASP A 569 -1.52 -7.18 -9.88
N ARG A 570 -1.43 -5.92 -9.39
CA ARG A 570 -1.76 -4.70 -10.15
C ARG A 570 -0.89 -4.53 -11.38
N PHE A 571 0.39 -4.90 -11.30
CA PHE A 571 1.36 -4.70 -12.37
C PHE A 571 1.88 -6.01 -12.98
N ARG A 572 1.94 -7.10 -12.21
CA ARG A 572 2.43 -8.40 -12.69
C ARG A 572 1.28 -9.41 -12.82
N ALA A 573 1.05 -9.89 -14.04
CA ALA A 573 0.17 -11.02 -14.28
C ALA A 573 0.94 -12.35 -14.17
N SER A 574 0.29 -13.36 -13.58
CA SER A 574 0.82 -14.73 -13.48
C SER A 574 0.23 -15.65 -14.57
N LEU A 575 0.78 -16.86 -14.73
CA LEU A 575 0.22 -17.86 -15.66
C LEU A 575 -1.26 -18.14 -15.37
N GLN A 576 -1.59 -18.28 -14.09
CA GLN A 576 -2.97 -18.54 -13.66
C GLN A 576 -3.92 -17.41 -14.06
N GLU A 577 -3.49 -16.16 -13.91
CA GLU A 577 -4.27 -15.00 -14.34
C GLU A 577 -4.42 -14.97 -15.86
N MET A 578 -3.34 -15.14 -16.61
CA MET A 578 -3.37 -15.12 -18.07
C MET A 578 -4.27 -16.21 -18.66
N MET A 579 -4.25 -17.43 -18.10
CA MET A 579 -5.15 -18.49 -18.55
C MET A 579 -6.62 -18.13 -18.29
N ALA A 580 -6.94 -17.57 -17.12
CA ALA A 580 -8.30 -17.17 -16.77
C ALA A 580 -8.83 -15.99 -17.60
N VAL A 581 -7.96 -15.04 -17.95
CA VAL A 581 -8.25 -13.95 -18.88
C VAL A 581 -8.58 -14.51 -20.27
N THR A 582 -7.86 -15.55 -20.70
CA THR A 582 -8.01 -16.13 -22.04
C THR A 582 -9.26 -17.00 -22.18
N ASP A 583 -9.57 -17.86 -21.20
CA ASP A 583 -10.74 -18.75 -21.26
C ASP A 583 -12.02 -18.15 -20.63
N GLY A 584 -11.93 -16.95 -20.05
CA GLY A 584 -13.05 -16.25 -19.43
C GLY A 584 -13.58 -16.93 -18.16
N SER A 585 -12.84 -17.87 -17.57
CA SER A 585 -13.26 -18.60 -16.36
C SER A 585 -13.25 -17.74 -15.08
N GLY A 586 -12.60 -16.57 -15.11
CA GLY A 586 -12.36 -15.74 -13.93
C GLY A 586 -11.24 -16.32 -13.04
N THR A 587 -10.62 -15.51 -12.18
CA THR A 587 -9.58 -16.03 -11.28
C THR A 587 -10.10 -16.20 -9.84
N PRO A 588 -9.59 -17.17 -9.07
CA PRO A 588 -9.74 -17.20 -7.60
C PRO A 588 -9.07 -16.00 -6.89
N LEU A 589 -8.25 -15.22 -7.60
CA LEU A 589 -7.45 -14.10 -7.10
C LEU A 589 -8.18 -12.75 -7.25
N GLY A 590 -9.31 -12.72 -7.97
CA GLY A 590 -10.10 -11.53 -8.30
C GLY A 590 -10.90 -11.74 -9.59
N ALA A 591 -11.94 -10.94 -9.83
CA ALA A 591 -12.60 -10.93 -11.13
C ALA A 591 -11.59 -10.50 -12.21
N VAL A 592 -11.59 -11.18 -13.37
CA VAL A 592 -10.92 -10.64 -14.57
C VAL A 592 -11.48 -9.25 -14.83
N PRO A 593 -10.66 -8.23 -15.11
CA PRO A 593 -11.16 -6.88 -15.36
C PRO A 593 -12.29 -6.88 -16.38
N ALA A 594 -13.33 -6.09 -16.14
CA ALA A 594 -14.50 -6.04 -17.02
C ALA A 594 -14.14 -5.67 -18.47
N ALA A 595 -13.07 -4.87 -18.66
CA ALA A 595 -12.46 -4.56 -19.94
C ALA A 595 -10.95 -4.83 -19.90
N PHE A 596 -10.46 -5.65 -20.83
CA PHE A 596 -9.04 -5.93 -20.99
C PHE A 596 -8.66 -6.13 -22.46
N THR A 597 -7.36 -5.99 -22.74
CA THR A 597 -6.74 -6.42 -24.01
C THR A 597 -5.40 -7.11 -23.72
N ILE A 598 -4.95 -7.97 -24.63
CA ILE A 598 -3.66 -8.67 -24.54
C ILE A 598 -2.79 -8.21 -25.71
N ILE A 599 -1.54 -7.81 -25.44
CA ILE A 599 -0.60 -7.33 -26.45
C ILE A 599 0.65 -8.21 -26.47
N ASP A 600 0.93 -8.80 -27.62
CA ASP A 600 2.18 -9.52 -27.90
C ASP A 600 3.23 -8.55 -28.46
N ALA A 601 4.23 -8.24 -27.65
CA ALA A 601 5.32 -7.31 -27.96
C ALA A 601 6.46 -7.93 -28.80
N ARG A 602 6.26 -9.13 -29.36
CA ARG A 602 7.27 -9.86 -30.16
C ARG A 602 7.25 -9.45 -31.64
N SER A 603 8.18 -10.01 -32.42
CA SER A 603 8.17 -9.84 -33.87
C SER A 603 6.97 -10.53 -34.52
N ALA A 604 6.60 -10.10 -35.73
CA ALA A 604 5.50 -10.73 -36.48
C ALA A 604 5.73 -12.24 -36.72
N ALA A 605 6.98 -12.66 -36.93
CA ALA A 605 7.32 -14.07 -37.11
C ALA A 605 7.06 -14.90 -35.84
N GLU A 606 7.44 -14.37 -34.67
CA GLU A 606 7.16 -15.00 -33.38
C GLU A 606 5.65 -15.09 -33.12
N TYR A 607 4.90 -14.00 -33.37
CA TYR A 607 3.44 -13.96 -33.22
C TYR A 607 2.72 -14.96 -34.14
N ASN A 608 3.13 -15.05 -35.40
CA ASN A 608 2.54 -15.97 -36.38
C ASN A 608 2.92 -17.44 -36.15
N GLY A 609 3.76 -17.73 -35.14
CA GLY A 609 4.22 -19.09 -34.86
C GLY A 609 5.15 -19.65 -35.93
N ASP A 610 5.95 -18.80 -36.58
CA ASP A 610 6.89 -19.26 -37.61
C ASP A 610 7.94 -20.22 -36.99
N PRO A 611 8.20 -21.39 -37.62
CA PRO A 611 9.16 -22.35 -37.12
C PRO A 611 10.56 -21.74 -36.95
N GLY A 612 11.25 -22.09 -35.86
CA GLY A 612 12.63 -21.65 -35.63
C GLY A 612 12.78 -20.21 -35.13
N THR A 613 11.68 -19.56 -34.75
CA THR A 613 11.71 -18.30 -33.96
C THR A 613 12.14 -18.54 -32.50
N THR A 614 12.33 -19.80 -32.11
CA THR A 614 12.92 -20.21 -30.83
C THR A 614 14.32 -19.65 -30.68
N TRP A 615 14.44 -18.53 -29.96
CA TRP A 615 15.74 -18.07 -29.49
C TRP A 615 16.19 -18.99 -28.35
N VAL A 616 17.17 -19.84 -28.62
CA VAL A 616 17.80 -20.68 -27.60
C VAL A 616 18.99 -19.93 -27.04
N SER A 617 18.92 -19.58 -25.76
CA SER A 617 20.06 -19.02 -25.03
C SER A 617 21.06 -20.11 -24.64
N ASN A 618 22.16 -19.75 -23.99
CA ASN A 618 23.07 -20.73 -23.37
C ASN A 618 22.39 -21.57 -22.25
N ASP A 619 21.23 -21.13 -21.74
CA ASP A 619 20.37 -21.87 -20.82
C ASP A 619 19.18 -22.49 -21.57
N ILE A 620 19.47 -23.53 -22.35
CA ILE A 620 18.48 -24.25 -23.17
C ILE A 620 17.31 -24.72 -22.31
N ALA A 621 17.59 -25.22 -21.10
CA ALA A 621 16.59 -25.79 -20.20
C ALA A 621 15.48 -24.81 -19.82
N ARG A 622 15.79 -23.50 -19.69
CA ARG A 622 14.82 -22.47 -19.28
C ARG A 622 14.33 -21.57 -20.41
N THR A 623 14.95 -21.62 -21.60
CA THR A 623 14.61 -20.71 -22.72
C THR A 623 14.00 -21.40 -23.94
N TYR A 624 14.09 -22.73 -23.98
CA TYR A 624 13.37 -23.54 -24.95
C TYR A 624 11.85 -23.45 -24.75
N VAL A 625 11.10 -23.47 -25.84
CA VAL A 625 9.63 -23.63 -25.83
C VAL A 625 9.23 -24.78 -26.74
N ALA A 626 8.26 -25.56 -26.31
CA ALA A 626 7.78 -26.73 -27.06
C ALA A 626 6.94 -26.35 -28.28
N PHE A 627 6.40 -25.13 -28.32
CA PHE A 627 5.66 -24.61 -29.46
C PHE A 627 5.79 -23.08 -29.58
N GLU A 628 5.64 -22.61 -30.82
CA GLU A 628 5.47 -21.20 -31.17
C GLU A 628 3.99 -20.91 -31.50
N GLY A 629 3.64 -19.63 -31.57
CA GLY A 629 2.28 -19.12 -31.69
C GLY A 629 2.14 -17.86 -30.85
N HIS A 630 0.92 -17.52 -30.46
CA HIS A 630 0.62 -16.42 -29.52
C HIS A 630 -0.50 -16.83 -28.55
N ILE A 631 -0.64 -16.09 -27.45
CA ILE A 631 -1.79 -16.22 -26.53
C ILE A 631 -3.06 -15.82 -27.30
N GLU A 632 -4.09 -16.66 -27.24
CA GLU A 632 -5.35 -16.44 -27.95
C GLU A 632 -5.97 -15.09 -27.57
N GLY A 633 -6.46 -14.36 -28.57
CA GLY A 633 -6.99 -12.99 -28.38
C GLY A 633 -5.94 -11.89 -28.28
N ALA A 634 -4.63 -12.20 -28.30
CA ALA A 634 -3.60 -11.17 -28.29
C ALA A 634 -3.51 -10.40 -29.62
N GLY A 635 -3.49 -9.07 -29.53
CA GLY A 635 -3.10 -8.18 -30.62
C GLY A 635 -1.58 -8.15 -30.80
N HIS A 636 -1.11 -8.06 -32.04
CA HIS A 636 0.32 -8.00 -32.35
C HIS A 636 0.83 -6.56 -32.39
N GLN A 637 1.88 -6.27 -31.63
CA GLN A 637 2.51 -4.95 -31.58
C GLN A 637 4.01 -5.14 -31.42
N ASP A 638 4.80 -5.10 -32.49
CA ASP A 638 6.25 -5.23 -32.32
C ASP A 638 6.81 -4.02 -31.55
N TRP A 639 7.44 -4.23 -30.39
CA TRP A 639 7.90 -3.15 -29.49
C TRP A 639 8.69 -2.04 -30.20
N VAL A 640 9.42 -2.36 -31.27
CA VAL A 640 10.19 -1.38 -32.05
C VAL A 640 9.31 -0.33 -32.73
N THR A 641 8.03 -0.63 -32.97
CA THR A 641 7.09 0.32 -33.58
C THR A 641 6.62 1.38 -32.60
N LEU A 642 6.98 1.29 -31.32
CA LEU A 642 6.75 2.36 -30.34
C LEU A 642 7.91 3.35 -30.27
N LEU A 643 8.93 3.16 -31.11
CA LEU A 643 10.14 3.95 -31.10
C LEU A 643 10.32 4.76 -32.39
N ASP A 644 10.94 5.93 -32.25
CA ASP A 644 11.38 6.76 -33.36
C ASP A 644 12.71 6.24 -33.97
N GLU A 645 13.21 6.93 -34.99
CA GLU A 645 14.47 6.57 -35.67
C GLU A 645 15.72 6.65 -34.78
N ASN A 646 15.63 7.33 -33.63
CA ASN A 646 16.70 7.48 -32.65
C ASN A 646 16.56 6.51 -31.48
N GLY A 647 15.56 5.63 -31.50
CA GLY A 647 15.28 4.67 -30.43
C GLY A 647 14.63 5.29 -29.18
N ARG A 648 14.04 6.49 -29.31
CA ARG A 648 13.22 7.14 -28.26
C ARG A 648 11.77 6.72 -28.41
N LEU A 649 10.98 6.79 -27.35
CA LEU A 649 9.53 6.58 -27.46
C LEU A 649 8.91 7.56 -28.45
N LEU A 650 7.92 7.10 -29.21
CA LEU A 650 7.15 7.95 -30.11
C LEU A 650 6.42 9.06 -29.34
N PRO A 651 6.04 10.17 -30.01
CA PRO A 651 5.19 11.20 -29.42
C PRO A 651 3.88 10.64 -28.87
N LEU A 652 3.35 11.28 -27.83
CA LEU A 652 2.18 10.82 -27.07
C LEU A 652 0.97 10.46 -27.94
N ASN A 653 0.65 11.30 -28.93
CA ASN A 653 -0.48 11.08 -29.84
C ASN A 653 -0.30 9.85 -30.75
N GLU A 654 0.94 9.51 -31.11
CA GLU A 654 1.25 8.34 -31.91
C GLU A 654 1.21 7.07 -31.05
N LEU A 655 1.70 7.13 -29.81
CA LEU A 655 1.54 6.04 -28.84
C LEU A 655 0.07 5.77 -28.53
N GLU A 656 -0.73 6.81 -28.29
CA GLU A 656 -2.17 6.72 -28.04
C GLU A 656 -2.89 6.07 -29.22
N THR A 657 -2.55 6.46 -30.46
CA THR A 657 -3.12 5.86 -31.67
C THR A 657 -2.73 4.37 -31.77
N ALA A 658 -1.45 4.04 -31.57
CA ALA A 658 -0.96 2.68 -31.66
C ALA A 658 -1.60 1.74 -30.62
N MET A 659 -1.87 2.24 -29.40
CA MET A 659 -2.50 1.47 -28.33
C MET A 659 -4.03 1.34 -28.53
N ASN A 660 -4.71 2.42 -28.93
CA ASN A 660 -6.14 2.40 -29.23
C ASN A 660 -6.48 1.42 -30.37
N ASP A 661 -5.65 1.33 -31.40
CA ASP A 661 -5.83 0.39 -32.52
C ASP A 661 -5.82 -1.08 -32.07
N LEU A 662 -5.28 -1.37 -30.89
CA LEU A 662 -5.23 -2.69 -30.25
C LEU A 662 -6.27 -2.85 -29.14
N GLY A 663 -7.17 -1.87 -29.00
CA GLY A 663 -8.22 -1.86 -27.98
C GLY A 663 -7.73 -1.55 -26.57
N ALA A 664 -6.54 -0.97 -26.42
CA ALA A 664 -6.09 -0.41 -25.14
C ALA A 664 -6.55 1.05 -25.03
N ASP A 665 -7.08 1.43 -23.88
CA ASP A 665 -7.45 2.80 -23.52
C ASP A 665 -7.30 2.99 -22.00
N GLU A 666 -7.63 4.17 -21.49
CA GLU A 666 -7.51 4.49 -20.08
C GLU A 666 -8.43 3.68 -19.16
N ASN A 667 -9.43 2.98 -19.72
CA ASN A 667 -10.42 2.18 -19.02
C ASN A 667 -10.20 0.68 -19.23
N THR A 668 -9.15 0.28 -19.95
CA THR A 668 -8.89 -1.11 -20.34
C THR A 668 -7.58 -1.58 -19.73
N THR A 669 -7.64 -2.68 -18.96
CA THR A 669 -6.40 -3.29 -18.44
C THR A 669 -5.65 -4.01 -19.55
N THR A 670 -4.47 -3.51 -19.87
CA THR A 670 -3.64 -4.09 -20.94
C THR A 670 -2.64 -5.11 -20.37
N TYR A 671 -2.70 -6.36 -20.84
CA TYR A 671 -1.76 -7.42 -20.51
C TYR A 671 -0.69 -7.52 -21.62
N SER A 672 0.49 -6.97 -21.38
CA SER A 672 1.61 -7.09 -22.32
C SER A 672 2.51 -8.27 -21.98
N TYR A 673 3.00 -8.96 -23.01
CA TYR A 673 4.02 -9.99 -22.86
C TYR A 673 4.97 -9.98 -24.06
N CYS A 674 6.10 -10.67 -23.94
CA CYS A 674 6.96 -10.94 -25.09
C CYS A 674 7.59 -12.33 -24.96
N ARG A 675 8.85 -12.52 -25.40
CA ARG A 675 9.56 -13.79 -25.16
C ARG A 675 9.98 -13.98 -23.71
N THR A 676 10.64 -12.99 -23.12
CA THR A 676 11.27 -13.05 -21.79
C THR A 676 11.00 -11.78 -20.96
N SER A 677 9.86 -11.13 -21.19
CA SER A 677 9.39 -9.92 -20.47
C SER A 677 10.16 -8.61 -20.65
N TRP A 678 11.31 -8.58 -21.35
CA TRP A 678 12.06 -7.34 -21.59
C TRP A 678 11.39 -6.39 -22.59
N ARG A 679 10.92 -6.89 -23.74
CA ARG A 679 10.25 -6.07 -24.77
C ARG A 679 8.90 -5.55 -24.30
N ALA A 680 8.19 -6.36 -23.52
CA ALA A 680 6.94 -5.96 -22.86
C ALA A 680 7.15 -4.77 -21.90
N GLY A 681 8.37 -4.59 -21.37
CA GLY A 681 8.73 -3.41 -20.59
C GLY A 681 8.60 -2.09 -21.38
N VAL A 682 8.81 -2.11 -22.70
CA VAL A 682 8.63 -0.92 -23.56
C VAL A 682 7.16 -0.59 -23.72
N THR A 683 6.32 -1.59 -23.99
CA THR A 683 4.86 -1.44 -24.04
C THR A 683 4.32 -0.95 -22.69
N PHE A 684 4.79 -1.51 -21.57
CA PHE A 684 4.43 -1.06 -20.23
C PHE A 684 4.87 0.37 -19.95
N LEU A 685 6.07 0.77 -20.37
CA LEU A 685 6.54 2.14 -20.25
C LEU A 685 5.67 3.11 -21.06
N ALA A 686 5.31 2.76 -22.29
CA ALA A 686 4.40 3.58 -23.11
C ALA A 686 3.01 3.74 -22.44
N LEU A 687 2.44 2.65 -21.94
CA LEU A 687 1.10 2.67 -21.32
C LEU A 687 1.11 3.36 -19.95
N ASP A 688 1.96 2.92 -19.01
CA ASP A 688 1.94 3.42 -17.64
C ASP A 688 2.67 4.76 -17.51
N ALA A 689 3.86 4.93 -18.09
CA ALA A 689 4.64 6.16 -17.89
C ALA A 689 4.21 7.31 -18.80
N ALA A 690 3.96 7.04 -20.09
CA ALA A 690 3.63 8.09 -21.05
C ALA A 690 2.11 8.36 -21.14
N LEU A 691 1.28 7.32 -21.23
CA LEU A 691 -0.17 7.45 -21.44
C LEU A 691 -0.98 7.49 -20.13
N ASN A 692 -0.41 7.06 -19.00
CA ASN A 692 -1.13 6.85 -17.74
C ASN A 692 -2.33 5.88 -17.88
N TRP A 693 -2.16 4.79 -18.63
CA TRP A 693 -3.19 3.78 -18.82
C TRP A 693 -2.92 2.52 -18.00
N PRO A 694 -3.97 1.78 -17.58
CA PRO A 694 -3.80 0.55 -16.80
C PRO A 694 -3.05 -0.53 -17.58
N ALA A 695 -1.90 -0.96 -17.06
CA ALA A 695 -1.06 -1.96 -17.71
C ALA A 695 -0.54 -3.01 -16.72
N LYS A 696 -0.39 -4.24 -17.23
CA LYS A 696 0.25 -5.37 -16.59
C LYS A 696 1.27 -6.00 -17.54
N ILE A 697 2.33 -6.57 -16.97
CA ILE A 697 3.22 -7.49 -17.69
C ILE A 697 2.92 -8.91 -17.25
N TYR A 698 2.64 -9.80 -18.20
CA TYR A 698 2.75 -11.24 -17.95
C TYR A 698 4.24 -11.61 -17.91
N ASP A 699 4.77 -11.65 -16.69
CA ASP A 699 6.20 -11.71 -16.44
C ASP A 699 6.79 -13.10 -16.73
N GLY A 700 5.97 -14.15 -16.69
CA GLY A 700 6.29 -15.49 -17.20
C GLY A 700 6.60 -15.49 -18.71
N ALA A 701 5.96 -14.59 -19.44
CA ALA A 701 6.10 -14.40 -20.88
C ALA A 701 5.94 -15.69 -21.70
N TRP A 702 6.29 -15.63 -22.99
CA TRP A 702 6.15 -16.77 -23.88
C TRP A 702 7.04 -17.96 -23.50
N ILE A 703 8.16 -17.74 -22.80
CA ILE A 703 9.02 -18.86 -22.36
C ILE A 703 8.32 -19.78 -21.37
N GLU A 704 7.57 -19.23 -20.41
CA GLU A 704 6.76 -20.05 -19.51
C GLU A 704 5.59 -20.64 -20.28
N TRP A 705 4.83 -19.80 -21.00
CA TRP A 705 3.65 -20.21 -21.74
C TRP A 705 3.94 -21.34 -22.73
N GLY A 706 4.94 -21.18 -23.59
CA GLY A 706 5.32 -22.13 -24.63
C GLY A 706 5.97 -23.41 -24.09
N GLN A 707 6.40 -23.44 -22.82
CA GLN A 707 6.86 -24.66 -22.14
C GLN A 707 5.71 -25.50 -21.58
N MET A 708 4.54 -24.90 -21.34
CA MET A 708 3.36 -25.57 -20.78
C MET A 708 2.62 -26.45 -21.82
N ALA A 709 3.37 -27.21 -22.61
CA ALA A 709 2.85 -28.22 -23.52
C ALA A 709 2.90 -29.62 -22.91
N ARG A 710 2.11 -30.54 -23.46
CA ARG A 710 2.16 -31.95 -23.07
C ARG A 710 3.48 -32.63 -23.49
N ASN A 711 3.99 -33.49 -22.62
CA ASN A 711 5.07 -34.42 -22.91
C ASN A 711 4.52 -35.69 -23.58
N GLU A 712 4.74 -35.86 -24.88
CA GLU A 712 4.40 -37.09 -25.62
C GLU A 712 5.48 -37.39 -26.66
N SER A 713 5.54 -38.62 -27.20
CA SER A 713 6.61 -39.06 -28.14
C SER A 713 6.88 -38.18 -29.38
N LEU A 714 5.97 -37.26 -29.71
CA LEU A 714 6.06 -36.34 -30.84
C LEU A 714 6.21 -34.87 -30.41
N TYR A 715 6.12 -34.56 -29.11
CA TYR A 715 6.08 -33.21 -28.55
C TYR A 715 6.98 -33.11 -27.32
N ASP A 716 7.81 -32.09 -27.30
CA ASP A 716 8.84 -31.84 -26.29
C ASP A 716 8.33 -30.98 -25.13
N GLY A 717 7.06 -31.17 -24.74
CA GLY A 717 6.44 -30.44 -23.64
C GLY A 717 6.89 -30.94 -22.27
N SER A 718 6.72 -30.10 -21.24
CA SER A 718 7.16 -30.40 -19.86
C SER A 718 6.05 -31.00 -18.98
N LEU A 719 4.79 -31.01 -19.44
CA LEU A 719 3.64 -31.34 -18.60
C LEU A 719 3.05 -32.72 -18.91
N ASN A 720 2.45 -33.36 -17.90
CA ASN A 720 1.56 -34.49 -18.12
C ASN A 720 0.39 -34.08 -19.04
N PRO A 721 -0.07 -34.92 -19.99
CA PRO A 721 -1.21 -34.61 -20.86
C PRO A 721 -2.50 -34.20 -20.13
N ALA A 722 -2.69 -34.66 -18.89
CA ALA A 722 -3.82 -34.34 -18.02
C ALA A 722 -3.62 -33.09 -17.14
N SER A 723 -2.48 -32.41 -17.24
CA SER A 723 -2.22 -31.20 -16.46
C SER A 723 -3.25 -30.11 -16.81
N PRO A 724 -3.83 -29.41 -15.81
CA PRO A 724 -4.72 -28.28 -16.05
C PRO A 724 -3.97 -27.08 -16.63
N TRP A 725 -2.67 -26.97 -16.39
CA TRP A 725 -1.81 -25.85 -16.79
C TRP A 725 -1.36 -25.88 -18.24
N ARG A 726 -1.89 -26.80 -19.06
CA ARG A 726 -1.56 -26.90 -20.47
C ARG A 726 -2.08 -25.72 -21.28
N THR A 727 -1.16 -25.00 -21.91
CA THR A 727 -1.41 -23.84 -22.78
C THR A 727 -1.40 -24.20 -24.28
N ASP A 728 -0.92 -25.39 -24.64
CA ASP A 728 -0.86 -25.93 -26.02
C ASP A 728 -2.24 -26.34 -26.58
N LYS A 729 -3.30 -25.64 -26.18
CA LYS A 729 -4.69 -25.87 -26.58
C LYS A 729 -5.21 -24.65 -27.34
N ALA A 730 -6.10 -24.88 -28.30
CA ALA A 730 -6.69 -23.80 -29.10
C ALA A 730 -7.50 -22.78 -28.27
N ASP A 731 -7.99 -23.17 -27.09
CA ASP A 731 -8.70 -22.25 -26.18
C ASP A 731 -7.75 -21.23 -25.52
N TYR A 732 -6.42 -21.49 -25.55
CA TYR A 732 -5.41 -20.67 -24.90
C TYR A 732 -4.40 -20.08 -25.88
N SER A 733 -4.06 -20.78 -26.96
CA SER A 733 -3.03 -20.35 -27.91
C SER A 733 -3.51 -20.39 -29.36
N GLY A 734 -3.22 -19.31 -30.08
CA GLY A 734 -3.38 -19.19 -31.52
C GLY A 734 -2.11 -19.58 -32.29
N GLN A 735 -2.28 -20.06 -33.52
CA GLN A 735 -1.18 -20.38 -34.47
C GLN A 735 -0.11 -21.34 -33.91
N ILE A 736 -0.53 -22.42 -33.25
CA ILE A 736 0.38 -23.40 -32.62
C ILE A 736 1.25 -24.11 -33.67
N THR A 737 2.57 -23.90 -33.59
CA THR A 737 3.59 -24.62 -34.35
C THR A 737 4.56 -25.30 -33.39
N TYR A 738 4.57 -26.63 -33.36
CA TYR A 738 5.43 -27.36 -32.43
C TYR A 738 6.91 -27.33 -32.84
N ASN A 739 7.76 -27.05 -31.86
CA ASN A 739 9.20 -27.22 -31.96
C ASN A 739 9.55 -28.63 -31.48
N LYS A 740 10.43 -29.31 -32.21
CA LYS A 740 11.00 -30.59 -31.79
C LYS A 740 12.52 -30.51 -31.85
N THR A 741 13.19 -30.81 -30.75
CA THR A 741 14.64 -30.95 -30.66
C THR A 741 14.99 -32.37 -30.23
N ASP A 742 16.19 -32.83 -30.60
CA ASP A 742 16.71 -34.13 -30.10
C ASP A 742 17.33 -34.00 -28.69
N GLU A 743 17.19 -32.84 -28.05
CA GLU A 743 17.83 -32.49 -26.77
C GLU A 743 16.84 -32.63 -25.61
N THR A 744 16.85 -33.82 -24.97
CA THR A 744 16.07 -34.10 -23.77
C THR A 744 16.64 -33.38 -22.56
N ASN A 745 16.09 -32.23 -22.19
CA ASN A 745 16.25 -31.73 -20.82
C ASN A 745 15.09 -30.79 -20.46
N TYR A 746 14.03 -31.35 -19.87
CA TYR A 746 12.91 -30.57 -19.40
C TYR A 746 12.97 -30.48 -17.88
N LEU A 747 12.86 -29.25 -17.38
CA LEU A 747 12.79 -28.92 -15.96
C LEU A 747 11.70 -29.76 -15.29
N GLY A 748 11.84 -30.06 -14.00
CA GLY A 748 10.87 -30.82 -13.22
C GLY A 748 9.57 -30.06 -12.99
N ALA A 749 8.78 -29.84 -14.04
CA ALA A 749 7.55 -29.07 -13.99
C ALA A 749 6.49 -29.78 -13.14
N ASN A 750 5.90 -29.05 -12.20
CA ASN A 750 4.84 -29.56 -11.35
C ASN A 750 3.51 -29.59 -12.11
N SER A 751 3.28 -30.69 -12.84
CA SER A 751 2.09 -30.91 -13.67
C SER A 751 0.76 -30.75 -12.94
N TYR A 752 0.74 -30.83 -11.61
CA TYR A 752 -0.47 -30.80 -10.79
C TYR A 752 -0.40 -29.75 -9.68
N ALA A 753 0.40 -28.70 -9.87
CA ALA A 753 0.43 -27.61 -8.91
C ALA A 753 -0.99 -27.06 -8.67
N PRO A 754 -1.37 -26.75 -7.42
CA PRO A 754 -2.71 -26.24 -7.12
C PRO A 754 -2.93 -24.79 -7.58
N PHE A 755 -1.86 -24.02 -7.81
CA PHE A 755 -1.87 -22.63 -8.26
C PHE A 755 -0.59 -22.30 -9.03
N ALA A 756 -0.66 -21.27 -9.88
CA ALA A 756 0.46 -20.74 -10.66
C ALA A 756 0.54 -19.21 -10.51
N ASN A 757 0.63 -18.75 -9.25
CA ASN A 757 0.71 -17.34 -8.82
C ASN A 757 1.58 -17.18 -7.57
N ARG A 758 2.53 -18.10 -7.36
CA ARG A 758 3.36 -18.17 -6.15
C ARG A 758 4.18 -16.92 -5.92
N ILE A 759 4.77 -16.32 -6.97
CA ILE A 759 5.62 -15.13 -6.84
C ILE A 759 4.83 -13.95 -6.27
N ASN A 760 3.62 -13.72 -6.77
CA ASN A 760 2.75 -12.67 -6.25
C ASN A 760 2.32 -12.95 -4.80
N GLN A 761 2.13 -14.22 -4.41
CA GLN A 761 1.80 -14.60 -3.03
C GLN A 761 2.99 -14.41 -2.07
N GLU A 762 4.18 -14.87 -2.46
CA GLU A 762 5.42 -14.68 -1.72
C GLU A 762 5.65 -13.19 -1.47
N ASP A 763 5.64 -12.39 -2.54
CA ASP A 763 5.97 -10.98 -2.46
C ASP A 763 4.88 -10.15 -1.76
N ALA A 764 3.61 -10.58 -1.81
CA ALA A 764 2.52 -9.97 -1.03
C ALA A 764 2.55 -10.36 0.45
N SER A 765 3.06 -11.55 0.81
CA SER A 765 3.18 -11.98 2.21
C SER A 765 4.26 -11.23 2.98
N ILE A 766 5.21 -10.63 2.26
CA ILE A 766 6.26 -9.77 2.83
C ILE A 766 5.70 -8.39 3.22
N SER A 767 4.52 -8.01 2.73
CA SER A 767 3.80 -6.77 3.06
C SER A 767 3.26 -6.69 4.51
N GLY A 768 3.86 -7.43 5.44
CA GLY A 768 3.49 -7.46 6.85
C GLY A 768 4.42 -8.27 7.77
N ALA A 769 5.56 -8.78 7.31
CA ALA A 769 6.54 -9.50 8.14
C ALA A 769 7.83 -8.66 8.29
N PRO A 770 8.57 -8.76 9.42
CA PRO A 770 9.86 -8.10 9.52
C PRO A 770 10.81 -8.74 8.50
N CYS A 771 11.40 -7.91 7.64
CA CYS A 771 12.21 -8.29 6.48
C CYS A 771 13.60 -8.85 6.86
N CYS A 772 13.65 -9.70 7.88
CA CYS A 772 14.82 -10.36 8.44
C CYS A 772 14.50 -11.82 8.86
N VAL A 773 13.94 -12.63 7.97
CA VAL A 773 14.05 -14.08 8.11
C VAL A 773 14.33 -14.66 6.74
N GLU A 774 15.59 -15.05 6.50
CA GLU A 774 15.91 -16.03 5.46
C GLU A 774 15.03 -17.26 5.72
N THR A 775 14.02 -17.47 4.88
CA THR A 775 13.51 -18.83 4.72
C THR A 775 14.49 -19.52 3.78
N ASP A 776 15.25 -20.45 4.36
CA ASP A 776 16.06 -21.40 3.62
C ASP A 776 15.22 -21.97 2.47
N PRO A 777 15.63 -21.84 1.19
CA PRO A 777 14.90 -22.38 0.05
C PRO A 777 14.76 -23.92 0.11
N GLY A 778 15.36 -24.59 1.10
CA GLY A 778 15.21 -26.02 1.40
C GLY A 778 14.11 -26.42 2.40
N ALA A 779 13.35 -25.50 3.01
CA ALA A 779 12.41 -25.85 4.08
C ALA A 779 10.92 -25.92 3.65
N PHE A 780 10.63 -26.60 2.54
CA PHE A 780 9.34 -27.27 2.39
C PHE A 780 9.58 -28.76 2.66
N ASP A 781 9.04 -29.24 3.77
CA ASP A 781 9.06 -30.65 4.13
C ASP A 781 8.52 -31.46 2.93
N PRO A 782 9.28 -32.39 2.34
CA PRO A 782 8.72 -33.28 1.34
C PRO A 782 7.59 -34.07 1.99
N ILE A 783 6.44 -34.10 1.31
CA ILE A 783 5.33 -35.01 1.61
C ILE A 783 5.94 -36.39 1.92
N PRO A 784 5.65 -37.01 3.08
CA PRO A 784 6.23 -38.29 3.41
C PRO A 784 5.90 -39.30 2.32
N ASP A 785 6.94 -39.85 1.68
CA ASP A 785 6.82 -40.99 0.78
C ASP A 785 6.11 -42.13 1.52
N GLY A 786 4.88 -42.43 1.10
CA GLY A 786 4.23 -43.69 1.45
C GLY A 786 2.78 -43.62 1.85
N ILE A 787 1.88 -43.21 0.96
CA ILE A 787 0.54 -43.83 0.85
C ILE A 787 0.20 -43.98 -0.64
N ALA A 788 0.44 -45.18 -1.17
CA ALA A 788 -0.09 -45.57 -2.47
C ALA A 788 -1.62 -45.62 -2.42
N PRO A 789 -2.35 -45.05 -3.39
CA PRO A 789 -3.78 -45.28 -3.50
C PRO A 789 -4.01 -46.69 -4.04
N THR A 790 -4.47 -47.61 -3.19
CA THR A 790 -4.97 -48.91 -3.62
C THR A 790 -6.25 -48.70 -4.43
N ALA A 791 -6.19 -49.00 -5.74
CA ALA A 791 -7.36 -49.11 -6.60
C ALA A 791 -8.32 -50.23 -6.11
N PRO A 792 -9.65 -50.03 -6.15
CA PRO A 792 -10.59 -51.12 -5.94
C PRO A 792 -10.66 -51.99 -7.21
N GLY A 793 -10.27 -53.24 -7.07
CA GLY A 793 -10.38 -54.25 -8.12
C GLY A 793 -11.85 -54.58 -8.42
N TYR A 794 -12.18 -54.57 -9.71
CA TYR A 794 -13.35 -55.25 -10.25
C TYR A 794 -13.21 -56.77 -10.02
N ARG A 795 -14.06 -57.32 -9.16
CA ARG A 795 -14.88 -58.52 -9.40
C ARG A 795 -16.15 -58.46 -8.57
#